data_AF-A0A7X7J5X3-F1
#
_entry.id   AF-A0A7X7J5X3-F1
#
_cell.length_a   1.000
_cell.length_b   1.000
_cell.length_c   1.000
_cell.angle_alpha   90.00
_cell.angle_beta   90.00
_cell.angle_gamma   90.00
#
_symmetry.space_group_name_H-M   'P 1'
#
loop_
_entity.id
_entity.type
_entity.pdbx_description
1 polymer ?
#
loop_
_entity_poly.entity_id
_entity_poly.type
_entity_poly.pdbx_seq_one_letter_code
_entity_poly.pdbx_strand_id
1 'polypeptide(L)'
;HLPLRSFHQPSPGEGTEYDRYDLSRRIASAITALADPQTGISPSHIGHPGSTDMAFLYDKAVDAMVLEASGFSDRARKVLDYFASRLRIPTEQIIRDSDANGIDGILKLYPSVDKPRAVSLTNAFDIRSLEPEGQARFEYWTSPGPMAFLVMAFLQVDPARFRDTAIRAGEALLAMQGPDGGITDGDRGFDDVHTEPHMDTLAAFMMLFQVTGQERWKTAAEAAWAWFEKNVFVPEAGIIYQGMGRFEPRKIFATDAYSWTMASPLADRIPLTALEALTDRMLRLGVSRVTVDLPGGKSETLTLIDFTDAGDPKVASDRGGFHPMGSVEWIGGVILSLQKNAVRFWQAGDEADRAKARHMKALAEYFTAEAVRAFYSLDGLDGLLSFYATGQWVPTGHGWRTPYFYVKDPQGGTVLTGGSTIGAWPVLPLRRRNPFVLQDDYGSVYDAIPLDGEDHRAMLAYVSEIIGERAFVENIPRGMSPEADEAPEAWRHNEKMFQAFNSGDYYSAILWARKVVDNREWVRLARAEQERKDREVGGLVDYPWGTPVTQAREAQRRVERYPLLNEVGAAMWGLAASNYRLGNEPEAKAWIRTVIEAVPCHQIFAPSGPGYWNALVSWENNPGATVLDADMGRLYRQVLQEMGRADGAPALRP
;
A
#
# COMPACT_ATOMS: atom_id res chain seq x y z
N HIS A 1 17.43 25.34 19.85
CA HIS A 1 16.23 26.09 20.26
C HIS A 1 16.07 27.33 19.39
N LEU A 2 15.44 27.19 18.23
CA LEU A 2 14.85 28.33 17.53
C LEU A 2 13.50 28.60 18.20
N PRO A 3 13.14 29.86 18.49
CA PRO A 3 11.81 30.16 19.01
C PRO A 3 10.81 29.74 17.93
N LEU A 4 9.75 29.04 18.35
CA LEU A 4 8.48 29.03 17.63
C LEU A 4 8.21 30.50 17.28
N ARG A 5 8.53 30.93 16.06
CA ARG A 5 7.89 32.09 15.47
C ARG A 5 6.45 31.63 15.38
N SER A 6 5.73 31.99 16.43
CA SER A 6 4.31 32.17 16.46
C SER A 6 3.77 32.24 15.03
N PHE A 7 2.98 31.24 14.67
CA PHE A 7 1.65 31.56 14.15
C PHE A 7 1.02 32.51 15.18
N HIS A 8 1.46 33.76 15.18
CA HIS A 8 0.74 34.83 15.83
C HIS A 8 -0.59 34.80 15.12
N GLN A 9 -1.68 34.81 15.90
CA GLN A 9 -2.97 35.22 15.37
C GLN A 9 -2.71 36.43 14.47
N PRO A 10 -2.94 36.34 13.16
CA PRO A 10 -3.10 37.57 12.42
C PRO A 10 -4.29 38.26 13.06
N SER A 11 -4.21 39.58 13.16
CA SER A 11 -5.38 40.39 13.47
C SER A 11 -6.55 39.90 12.58
N PRO A 12 -7.77 39.76 13.12
CA PRO A 12 -8.90 39.25 12.37
C PRO A 12 -9.07 40.06 11.08
N GLY A 13 -8.68 39.47 9.94
CA GLY A 13 -8.76 40.10 8.62
C GLY A 13 -7.54 39.97 7.69
N GLU A 14 -6.32 39.64 8.16
CA GLU A 14 -5.12 39.70 7.29
C GLU A 14 -4.18 38.48 7.44
N GLY A 15 -4.27 37.48 6.55
CA GLY A 15 -3.08 36.69 6.15
C GLY A 15 -3.06 35.16 6.30
N THR A 16 -4.03 34.48 6.92
CA THR A 16 -3.98 33.00 7.06
C THR A 16 -4.48 32.24 5.84
N GLU A 17 -5.53 32.70 5.19
CA GLU A 17 -6.13 31.99 4.06
C GLU A 17 -5.25 32.06 2.79
N TYR A 18 -4.59 33.20 2.58
CA TYR A 18 -3.65 33.41 1.46
C TYR A 18 -2.42 32.49 1.57
N ASP A 19 -1.89 32.28 2.77
CA ASP A 19 -0.74 31.38 3.01
C ASP A 19 -1.13 29.90 2.80
N ARG A 20 -2.30 29.49 3.32
CA ARG A 20 -2.81 28.12 3.11
C ARG A 20 -3.14 27.83 1.64
N TYR A 21 -3.73 28.79 0.94
CA TYR A 21 -4.03 28.65 -0.48
C TYR A 21 -2.76 28.56 -1.32
N ASP A 22 -1.78 29.45 -1.09
CA ASP A 22 -0.48 29.38 -1.77
C ASP A 22 0.21 28.04 -1.52
N LEU A 23 0.27 27.60 -0.27
CA LEU A 23 0.87 26.31 0.09
C LEU A 23 0.18 25.14 -0.63
N SER A 24 -1.17 25.06 -0.59
CA SER A 24 -1.90 24.01 -1.30
C SER A 24 -1.60 24.01 -2.80
N ARG A 25 -1.47 25.20 -3.40
CA ARG A 25 -1.15 25.34 -4.82
C ARG A 25 0.26 24.89 -5.13
N ARG A 26 1.23 25.20 -4.28
CA ARG A 26 2.62 24.75 -4.43
C ARG A 26 2.74 23.24 -4.31
N ILE A 27 1.99 22.61 -3.41
CA ILE A 27 1.92 21.15 -3.30
C ILE A 27 1.27 20.54 -4.56
N ALA A 28 0.13 21.08 -5.00
CA ALA A 28 -0.55 20.64 -6.21
C ALA A 28 0.26 20.89 -7.51
N SER A 29 1.10 21.93 -7.54
CA SER A 29 2.05 22.19 -8.63
C SER A 29 3.02 21.04 -8.80
N ALA A 30 3.51 20.44 -7.71
CA ALA A 30 4.43 19.29 -7.81
C ALA A 30 3.75 18.06 -8.45
N ILE A 31 2.50 17.78 -8.09
CA ILE A 31 1.70 16.72 -8.75
C ILE A 31 1.60 17.00 -10.25
N THR A 32 1.32 18.27 -10.62
CA THR A 32 1.18 18.67 -12.03
C THR A 32 2.52 18.61 -12.79
N ALA A 33 3.62 18.99 -12.16
CA ALA A 33 4.95 19.01 -12.75
C ALA A 33 5.51 17.59 -12.98
N LEU A 34 5.13 16.64 -12.12
CA LEU A 34 5.50 15.22 -12.24
C LEU A 34 4.61 14.43 -13.19
N ALA A 35 3.45 14.97 -13.57
CA ALA A 35 2.48 14.26 -14.38
C ALA A 35 3.04 13.91 -15.75
N ASP A 36 2.84 12.66 -16.18
CA ASP A 36 3.09 12.25 -17.55
C ASP A 36 2.28 13.16 -18.51
N PRO A 37 2.90 13.74 -19.55
CA PRO A 37 2.23 14.71 -20.40
C PRO A 37 1.05 14.12 -21.17
N GLN A 38 1.05 12.82 -21.46
CA GLN A 38 0.01 12.16 -22.23
C GLN A 38 -1.15 11.78 -21.32
N THR A 39 -0.91 11.00 -20.26
CA THR A 39 -1.97 10.51 -19.37
C THR A 39 -2.41 11.55 -18.34
N GLY A 40 -1.54 12.50 -17.99
CA GLY A 40 -1.76 13.47 -16.92
C GLY A 40 -1.57 12.90 -15.51
N ILE A 41 -1.03 11.69 -15.39
CA ILE A 41 -0.85 10.99 -14.11
C ILE A 41 0.60 11.13 -13.63
N SER A 42 0.78 11.52 -12.38
CA SER A 42 2.09 11.54 -11.71
C SER A 42 2.43 10.17 -11.10
N PRO A 43 3.71 9.79 -11.01
CA PRO A 43 4.11 8.64 -10.21
C PRO A 43 3.73 8.84 -8.74
N SER A 44 3.48 7.75 -8.02
CA SER A 44 3.21 7.81 -6.58
C SER A 44 4.44 8.19 -5.78
N HIS A 45 5.60 7.66 -6.17
CA HIS A 45 6.88 7.93 -5.52
C HIS A 45 7.92 8.27 -6.57
N ILE A 46 8.74 9.28 -6.28
CA ILE A 46 9.87 9.68 -7.12
C ILE A 46 11.19 9.48 -6.38
N GLY A 47 12.27 9.29 -7.14
CA GLY A 47 13.60 9.01 -6.61
C GLY A 47 13.80 7.55 -6.22
N HIS A 48 12.79 6.89 -5.63
CA HIS A 48 12.87 5.45 -5.34
C HIS A 48 13.04 4.61 -6.62
N PRO A 49 13.99 3.66 -6.64
CA PRO A 49 14.16 2.77 -7.79
C PRO A 49 12.87 2.01 -8.14
N GLY A 50 12.59 1.84 -9.42
CA GLY A 50 11.42 1.11 -9.91
C GLY A 50 10.06 1.82 -9.77
N SER A 51 9.97 2.97 -9.09
CA SER A 51 8.69 3.69 -8.90
C SER A 51 8.45 4.84 -9.87
N THR A 52 9.45 5.22 -10.67
CA THR A 52 9.44 6.45 -11.50
C THR A 52 8.28 6.52 -12.49
N ASP A 53 7.80 5.36 -12.94
CA ASP A 53 6.72 5.25 -13.91
C ASP A 53 5.48 4.55 -13.33
N MET A 54 5.46 4.33 -12.00
CA MET A 54 4.44 3.55 -11.32
C MET A 54 3.57 4.46 -10.43
N ALA A 55 2.26 4.22 -10.44
CA ALA A 55 1.34 4.86 -9.52
C ALA A 55 0.39 3.85 -8.87
N PHE A 56 -0.04 4.18 -7.65
CA PHE A 56 -1.11 3.52 -6.94
C PHE A 56 -2.44 4.23 -7.20
N LEU A 57 -3.49 3.45 -7.39
CA LEU A 57 -4.84 3.94 -7.67
C LEU A 57 -5.36 4.84 -6.55
N TYR A 58 -5.13 4.45 -5.29
CA TYR A 58 -5.48 5.24 -4.11
C TYR A 58 -4.87 6.65 -4.18
N ASP A 59 -3.55 6.71 -4.39
CA ASP A 59 -2.83 7.97 -4.46
C ASP A 59 -3.35 8.87 -5.57
N LYS A 60 -3.70 8.29 -6.72
CA LYS A 60 -4.18 9.09 -7.86
C LYS A 60 -5.61 9.61 -7.65
N ALA A 61 -6.45 8.88 -6.92
CA ALA A 61 -7.74 9.38 -6.48
C ALA A 61 -7.57 10.55 -5.51
N VAL A 62 -6.64 10.46 -4.56
CA VAL A 62 -6.29 11.57 -3.64
C VAL A 62 -5.70 12.75 -4.41
N ASP A 63 -4.76 12.54 -5.32
CA ASP A 63 -4.17 13.59 -6.16
C ASP A 63 -5.25 14.37 -6.92
N ALA A 64 -6.25 13.69 -7.51
CA ALA A 64 -7.35 14.35 -8.20
C ALA A 64 -8.15 15.27 -7.26
N MET A 65 -8.47 14.81 -6.05
CA MET A 65 -9.17 15.63 -5.05
C MET A 65 -8.32 16.79 -4.55
N VAL A 66 -7.01 16.60 -4.37
CA VAL A 66 -6.05 17.65 -3.98
C VAL A 66 -5.93 18.71 -5.08
N LEU A 67 -5.82 18.30 -6.34
CA LEU A 67 -5.78 19.19 -7.50
C LEU A 67 -7.05 20.04 -7.57
N GLU A 68 -8.23 19.42 -7.39
CA GLU A 68 -9.50 20.15 -7.35
C GLU A 68 -9.55 21.14 -6.18
N ALA A 69 -9.22 20.70 -4.96
CA ALA A 69 -9.21 21.55 -3.77
C ALA A 69 -8.24 22.74 -3.86
N SER A 70 -7.22 22.64 -4.73
CA SER A 70 -6.18 23.65 -4.96
C SER A 70 -6.44 24.52 -6.20
N GLY A 71 -7.57 24.31 -6.90
CA GLY A 71 -7.98 25.09 -8.07
C GLY A 71 -7.30 24.67 -9.39
N PHE A 72 -6.88 23.41 -9.50
CA PHE A 72 -6.37 22.80 -10.73
C PHE A 72 -7.41 21.84 -11.34
N SER A 73 -8.67 22.27 -11.43
CA SER A 73 -9.81 21.43 -11.82
C SER A 73 -9.64 20.71 -13.17
N ASP A 74 -9.07 21.37 -14.18
CA ASP A 74 -8.84 20.73 -15.48
C ASP A 74 -7.80 19.60 -15.39
N ARG A 75 -6.81 19.73 -14.50
CA ARG A 75 -5.82 18.66 -14.25
C ARG A 75 -6.45 17.52 -13.44
N ALA A 76 -7.27 17.83 -12.45
CA ALA A 76 -8.04 16.84 -11.69
C ALA A 76 -8.94 16.00 -12.62
N ARG A 77 -9.69 16.66 -13.52
CA ARG A 77 -10.52 15.97 -14.52
C ARG A 77 -9.68 15.12 -15.48
N LYS A 78 -8.51 15.59 -15.91
CA LYS A 78 -7.60 14.81 -16.78
C LYS A 78 -7.15 13.51 -16.12
N VAL A 79 -6.76 13.54 -14.85
CA VAL A 79 -6.41 12.32 -14.08
C VAL A 79 -7.59 11.36 -14.05
N LEU A 80 -8.80 11.85 -13.75
CA LEU A 80 -9.99 11.01 -13.67
C LEU A 80 -10.48 10.50 -15.02
N ASP A 81 -10.27 11.25 -16.10
CA ASP A 81 -10.61 10.82 -17.47
C ASP A 81 -9.86 9.55 -17.86
N TYR A 82 -8.61 9.39 -17.41
CA TYR A 82 -7.83 8.18 -17.63
C TYR A 82 -8.57 6.95 -17.08
N PHE A 83 -8.99 6.97 -15.82
CA PHE A 83 -9.72 5.85 -15.23
C PHE A 83 -11.14 5.71 -15.80
N ALA A 84 -11.79 6.83 -16.08
CA ALA A 84 -13.15 6.82 -16.61
C ALA A 84 -13.24 6.23 -18.01
N SER A 85 -12.25 6.47 -18.90
CA SER A 85 -12.23 5.86 -20.22
C SER A 85 -12.08 4.34 -20.14
N ARG A 86 -11.27 3.85 -19.20
CA ARG A 86 -11.01 2.42 -18.98
C ARG A 86 -12.23 1.70 -18.41
N LEU A 87 -12.86 2.26 -17.37
CA LEU A 87 -14.10 1.71 -16.79
C LEU A 87 -15.32 1.75 -17.72
N ARG A 88 -15.22 2.43 -18.88
CA ARG A 88 -16.25 2.43 -19.92
C ARG A 88 -16.06 1.33 -20.96
N ILE A 89 -14.94 0.60 -20.95
CA ILE A 89 -14.74 -0.55 -21.82
C ILE A 89 -15.83 -1.60 -21.49
N PRO A 90 -16.53 -2.16 -22.51
CA PRO A 90 -17.62 -3.11 -22.26
C PRO A 90 -17.16 -4.36 -21.51
N THR A 91 -17.93 -4.82 -20.54
CA THR A 91 -17.61 -6.01 -19.73
C THR A 91 -17.41 -7.25 -20.61
N GLU A 92 -18.16 -7.40 -21.69
CA GLU A 92 -18.03 -8.52 -22.64
C GLU A 92 -16.70 -8.51 -23.37
N GLN A 93 -16.16 -7.32 -23.65
CA GLN A 93 -14.82 -7.16 -24.21
C GLN A 93 -13.76 -7.57 -23.18
N ILE A 94 -13.87 -7.09 -21.94
CA ILE A 94 -12.95 -7.42 -20.86
C ILE A 94 -12.94 -8.93 -20.60
N ILE A 95 -14.12 -9.59 -20.58
CA ILE A 95 -14.22 -11.05 -20.42
C ILE A 95 -13.48 -11.81 -21.52
N ARG A 96 -13.53 -11.32 -22.75
CA ARG A 96 -12.87 -11.96 -23.89
C ARG A 96 -11.36 -11.75 -23.87
N ASP A 97 -10.92 -10.55 -23.51
CA ASP A 97 -9.54 -10.11 -23.70
C ASP A 97 -8.69 -10.28 -22.42
N SER A 98 -9.32 -10.47 -21.25
CA SER A 98 -8.63 -10.69 -19.99
C SER A 98 -7.81 -11.97 -19.96
N ASP A 99 -6.66 -11.93 -19.27
CA ASP A 99 -5.82 -13.09 -19.05
C ASP A 99 -6.43 -14.09 -18.04
N ALA A 100 -5.70 -15.17 -17.74
CA ALA A 100 -6.15 -16.21 -16.80
C ALA A 100 -6.43 -15.69 -15.37
N ASN A 101 -5.89 -14.53 -15.00
CA ASN A 101 -6.13 -13.87 -13.72
C ASN A 101 -7.28 -12.84 -13.80
N GLY A 102 -8.00 -12.79 -14.92
CA GLY A 102 -9.08 -11.86 -15.17
C GLY A 102 -8.60 -10.42 -15.38
N ILE A 103 -7.36 -10.20 -15.84
CA ILE A 103 -6.80 -8.85 -16.04
C ILE A 103 -6.73 -8.52 -17.52
N ASP A 104 -7.24 -7.34 -17.88
CA ASP A 104 -7.12 -6.70 -19.19
C ASP A 104 -6.57 -5.28 -18.98
N GLY A 105 -5.27 -5.09 -19.25
CA GLY A 105 -4.57 -3.83 -18.92
C GLY A 105 -4.55 -3.55 -17.42
N ILE A 106 -5.30 -2.54 -16.97
CA ILE A 106 -5.56 -2.25 -15.54
C ILE A 106 -6.95 -2.68 -15.08
N LEU A 107 -7.80 -3.18 -15.97
CA LEU A 107 -9.13 -3.66 -15.64
C LEU A 107 -9.04 -5.07 -15.06
N LYS A 108 -9.84 -5.32 -14.03
CA LYS A 108 -9.84 -6.59 -13.29
C LYS A 108 -11.25 -7.14 -13.20
N LEU A 109 -11.46 -8.35 -13.70
CA LEU A 109 -12.66 -9.13 -13.45
C LEU A 109 -12.58 -9.72 -12.06
N TYR A 110 -13.41 -9.20 -11.16
CA TYR A 110 -13.53 -9.71 -9.81
C TYR A 110 -14.54 -10.88 -9.77
N PRO A 111 -14.15 -12.08 -9.31
CA PRO A 111 -15.08 -13.17 -9.12
C PRO A 111 -15.97 -12.87 -7.90
N SER A 112 -17.26 -12.66 -8.15
CA SER A 112 -18.28 -12.63 -7.10
C SER A 112 -18.97 -13.99 -7.07
N VAL A 113 -19.14 -14.56 -5.87
CA VAL A 113 -19.74 -15.89 -5.66
C VAL A 113 -21.17 -15.95 -6.21
N ASP A 114 -21.93 -14.84 -6.09
CA ASP A 114 -23.37 -14.81 -6.38
C ASP A 114 -23.78 -13.75 -7.41
N LYS A 115 -22.84 -13.07 -8.08
CA LYS A 115 -23.13 -11.96 -9.00
C LYS A 115 -22.36 -12.11 -10.31
N PRO A 116 -22.85 -11.54 -11.44
CA PRO A 116 -22.04 -11.42 -12.66
C PRO A 116 -20.68 -10.78 -12.33
N ARG A 117 -19.61 -11.21 -13.04
CA ARG A 117 -18.26 -10.68 -12.85
C ARG A 117 -18.28 -9.15 -12.86
N ALA A 118 -17.86 -8.54 -11.77
CA ALA A 118 -17.75 -7.09 -11.67
C ALA A 118 -16.40 -6.64 -12.24
N VAL A 119 -16.38 -5.45 -12.85
CA VAL A 119 -15.17 -4.84 -13.39
C VAL A 119 -14.61 -3.86 -12.36
N SER A 120 -13.46 -4.20 -11.81
CA SER A 120 -12.66 -3.35 -10.93
C SER A 120 -11.38 -2.90 -11.63
N LEU A 121 -10.48 -2.26 -10.88
CA LEU A 121 -9.14 -1.90 -11.32
C LEU A 121 -8.08 -2.59 -10.46
N THR A 122 -6.93 -2.86 -11.05
CA THR A 122 -5.72 -3.23 -10.31
C THR A 122 -5.23 -2.04 -9.49
N ASN A 123 -4.65 -2.30 -8.32
CA ASN A 123 -4.24 -1.24 -7.41
C ASN A 123 -3.02 -0.43 -7.91
N ALA A 124 -2.15 -0.97 -8.77
CA ALA A 124 -0.99 -0.25 -9.31
C ALA A 124 -0.78 -0.44 -10.81
N PHE A 125 -0.21 0.57 -11.47
CA PHE A 125 -0.14 0.64 -12.94
C PHE A 125 1.00 1.53 -13.48
N ASP A 126 1.35 1.36 -14.76
CA ASP A 126 2.27 2.23 -15.51
C ASP A 126 1.57 3.52 -15.92
N ILE A 127 2.08 4.66 -15.45
CA ILE A 127 1.52 5.99 -15.74
C ILE A 127 1.67 6.42 -17.20
N ARG A 128 2.53 5.77 -17.98
CA ARG A 128 2.82 6.11 -19.38
C ARG A 128 2.03 5.26 -20.37
N SER A 129 1.25 4.29 -19.89
CA SER A 129 0.50 3.40 -20.77
C SER A 129 -0.56 4.19 -21.55
N LEU A 130 -0.43 4.17 -22.87
CA LEU A 130 -1.41 4.74 -23.79
C LEU A 130 -2.41 3.72 -24.30
N GLU A 131 -2.24 2.45 -23.95
CA GLU A 131 -3.19 1.42 -24.30
C GLU A 131 -4.57 1.76 -23.71
N PRO A 132 -5.66 1.53 -24.45
CA PRO A 132 -7.02 1.84 -23.99
C PRO A 132 -7.33 1.26 -22.61
N GLU A 133 -6.88 0.04 -22.35
CA GLU A 133 -7.01 -0.72 -21.11
C GLU A 133 -5.97 -0.35 -20.05
N GLY A 134 -4.89 0.35 -20.43
CA GLY A 134 -3.74 0.66 -19.57
C GLY A 134 -2.77 -0.51 -19.37
N GLN A 135 -1.84 -0.40 -18.42
CA GLN A 135 -0.92 -1.48 -18.08
C GLN A 135 -0.75 -1.57 -16.57
N ALA A 136 -1.26 -2.64 -15.95
CA ALA A 136 -1.06 -2.88 -14.54
C ALA A 136 0.41 -3.17 -14.20
N ARG A 137 0.79 -2.90 -12.95
CA ARG A 137 2.12 -3.16 -12.38
C ARG A 137 1.99 -3.48 -10.90
N PHE A 138 2.90 -4.28 -10.35
CA PHE A 138 3.14 -4.47 -8.91
C PHE A 138 1.97 -4.97 -8.04
N GLU A 139 0.77 -4.39 -8.04
CA GLU A 139 -0.42 -4.87 -7.32
C GLU A 139 -1.53 -5.19 -8.33
N TYR A 140 -1.56 -6.43 -8.80
CA TYR A 140 -2.57 -6.90 -9.77
C TYR A 140 -3.89 -7.36 -9.13
N TRP A 141 -3.99 -7.27 -7.81
CA TRP A 141 -5.24 -7.47 -7.07
C TRP A 141 -6.04 -6.17 -7.05
N THR A 142 -7.32 -6.33 -6.76
CA THR A 142 -8.25 -5.27 -6.43
C THR A 142 -8.53 -5.29 -4.93
N SER A 143 -8.64 -4.11 -4.34
CA SER A 143 -9.06 -3.93 -2.94
C SER A 143 -10.10 -2.81 -2.85
N PRO A 144 -10.99 -2.85 -1.84
CA PRO A 144 -12.09 -1.89 -1.75
C PRO A 144 -11.65 -0.44 -1.51
N GLY A 145 -10.58 -0.19 -0.75
CA GLY A 145 -10.14 1.17 -0.40
C GLY A 145 -9.78 2.05 -1.60
N PRO A 146 -8.83 1.64 -2.47
CA PRO A 146 -8.49 2.38 -3.69
C PRO A 146 -9.69 2.63 -4.62
N MET A 147 -10.58 1.64 -4.74
CA MET A 147 -11.80 1.77 -5.55
C MET A 147 -12.81 2.73 -4.93
N ALA A 148 -12.98 2.70 -3.61
CA ALA A 148 -13.84 3.64 -2.89
C ALA A 148 -13.33 5.08 -3.02
N PHE A 149 -12.02 5.31 -2.85
CA PHE A 149 -11.42 6.62 -3.08
C PHE A 149 -11.59 7.11 -4.52
N LEU A 150 -11.52 6.22 -5.51
CA LEU A 150 -11.81 6.58 -6.90
C LEU A 150 -13.27 7.02 -7.09
N VAL A 151 -14.25 6.32 -6.49
CA VAL A 151 -15.66 6.74 -6.49
C VAL A 151 -15.81 8.11 -5.84
N MET A 152 -15.19 8.31 -4.66
CA MET A 152 -15.24 9.59 -3.94
C MET A 152 -14.62 10.73 -4.77
N ALA A 153 -13.51 10.48 -5.47
CA ALA A 153 -12.87 11.44 -6.34
C ALA A 153 -13.75 11.80 -7.56
N PHE A 154 -14.35 10.82 -8.23
CA PHE A 154 -15.29 11.07 -9.33
C PHE A 154 -16.44 11.98 -8.91
N LEU A 155 -17.03 11.73 -7.74
CA LEU A 155 -18.19 12.47 -7.26
C LEU A 155 -17.84 13.84 -6.66
N GLN A 156 -16.61 14.02 -6.16
CA GLN A 156 -16.17 15.32 -5.63
C GLN A 156 -15.62 16.27 -6.68
N VAL A 157 -14.92 15.76 -7.70
CA VAL A 157 -14.28 16.60 -8.72
C VAL A 157 -15.29 17.11 -9.75
N ASP A 158 -16.08 16.20 -10.33
CA ASP A 158 -17.09 16.56 -11.34
C ASP A 158 -18.19 15.50 -11.38
N PRO A 159 -19.15 15.54 -10.44
CA PRO A 159 -20.20 14.54 -10.36
C PRO A 159 -21.05 14.51 -11.63
N ALA A 160 -21.25 15.67 -12.29
CA ALA A 160 -22.04 15.73 -13.53
C ALA A 160 -21.38 14.92 -14.66
N ARG A 161 -20.06 15.00 -14.79
CA ARG A 161 -19.28 14.29 -15.81
C ARG A 161 -19.06 12.82 -15.48
N PHE A 162 -18.81 12.49 -14.22
CA PHE A 162 -18.33 11.17 -13.83
C PHE A 162 -19.35 10.27 -13.14
N ARG A 163 -20.60 10.72 -12.93
CA ARG A 163 -21.66 9.95 -12.25
C ARG A 163 -21.78 8.50 -12.72
N ASP A 164 -21.90 8.26 -14.02
CA ASP A 164 -22.09 6.91 -14.55
C ASP A 164 -20.86 6.02 -14.34
N THR A 165 -19.67 6.61 -14.41
CA THR A 165 -18.42 5.92 -14.11
C THR A 165 -18.31 5.59 -12.62
N ALA A 166 -18.69 6.53 -11.75
CA ALA A 166 -18.73 6.32 -10.30
C ALA A 166 -19.71 5.20 -9.92
N ILE A 167 -20.88 5.13 -10.59
CA ILE A 167 -21.84 4.03 -10.41
C ILE A 167 -21.18 2.69 -10.76
N ARG A 168 -20.49 2.59 -11.91
CA ARG A 168 -19.80 1.36 -12.32
C ARG A 168 -18.75 0.91 -11.31
N ALA A 169 -17.92 1.82 -10.83
CA ALA A 169 -16.96 1.53 -9.76
C ALA A 169 -17.66 1.13 -8.45
N GLY A 170 -18.80 1.75 -8.14
CA GLY A 170 -19.68 1.38 -7.03
C GLY A 170 -20.25 -0.04 -7.13
N GLU A 171 -20.59 -0.51 -8.33
CA GLU A 171 -21.03 -1.91 -8.53
C GLU A 171 -19.91 -2.90 -8.20
N ALA A 172 -18.65 -2.56 -8.49
CA ALA A 172 -17.50 -3.39 -8.11
C ALA A 172 -17.35 -3.47 -6.59
N LEU A 173 -17.51 -2.36 -5.88
CA LEU A 173 -17.52 -2.34 -4.41
C LEU A 173 -18.69 -3.14 -3.83
N LEU A 174 -19.88 -3.01 -4.43
CA LEU A 174 -21.07 -3.78 -4.02
C LEU A 174 -20.89 -5.29 -4.25
N ALA A 175 -20.07 -5.69 -5.23
CA ALA A 175 -19.72 -7.08 -5.43
C ALA A 175 -18.76 -7.64 -4.37
N MET A 176 -18.01 -6.77 -3.67
CA MET A 176 -17.16 -7.14 -2.52
C MET A 176 -17.94 -7.18 -1.20
N GLN A 177 -19.17 -6.67 -1.15
CA GLN A 177 -20.00 -6.74 0.04
C GLN A 177 -20.64 -8.13 0.18
N GLY A 178 -20.30 -8.82 1.27
CA GLY A 178 -20.90 -10.07 1.69
C GLY A 178 -22.33 -9.92 2.21
N PRO A 179 -23.07 -11.03 2.36
CA PRO A 179 -24.47 -11.02 2.77
C PRO A 179 -24.70 -10.50 4.20
N ASP A 180 -23.67 -10.49 5.05
CA ASP A 180 -23.70 -9.96 6.41
C ASP A 180 -23.39 -8.46 6.49
N GLY A 181 -23.13 -7.81 5.34
CA GLY A 181 -22.77 -6.40 5.23
C GLY A 181 -21.26 -6.13 5.25
N GLY A 182 -20.43 -7.12 5.59
CA GLY A 182 -18.98 -7.01 5.57
C GLY A 182 -18.45 -6.79 4.15
N ILE A 183 -17.42 -5.94 4.00
CA ILE A 183 -16.83 -5.64 2.69
C ILE A 183 -15.47 -6.32 2.65
N THR A 184 -15.36 -7.37 1.84
CA THR A 184 -14.17 -8.20 1.77
C THR A 184 -13.03 -7.46 1.09
N ASP A 185 -11.80 -7.91 1.34
CA ASP A 185 -10.58 -7.32 0.82
C ASP A 185 -10.32 -7.65 -0.67
N GLY A 186 -11.37 -7.66 -1.47
CA GLY A 186 -11.34 -8.05 -2.87
C GLY A 186 -10.69 -9.42 -3.08
N ASP A 187 -9.89 -9.55 -4.14
CA ASP A 187 -9.19 -10.80 -4.47
C ASP A 187 -7.84 -10.94 -3.73
N ARG A 188 -7.49 -9.97 -2.88
CA ARG A 188 -6.39 -10.09 -1.92
C ARG A 188 -6.80 -10.96 -0.72
N GLY A 189 -8.07 -10.93 -0.31
CA GLY A 189 -8.59 -11.72 0.80
C GLY A 189 -10.11 -11.80 0.85
N PHE A 190 -10.68 -12.87 0.29
CA PHE A 190 -12.15 -13.09 0.27
C PHE A 190 -12.79 -13.29 1.64
N ASP A 191 -12.01 -13.76 2.63
CA ASP A 191 -12.47 -14.02 4.00
C ASP A 191 -12.08 -12.90 4.98
N ASP A 192 -11.36 -11.88 4.50
CA ASP A 192 -10.83 -10.81 5.33
C ASP A 192 -11.59 -9.50 5.09
N VAL A 193 -11.92 -8.79 6.18
CA VAL A 193 -12.50 -7.45 6.14
C VAL A 193 -11.57 -6.51 6.90
N HIS A 194 -11.02 -5.51 6.21
CA HIS A 194 -10.21 -4.46 6.82
C HIS A 194 -11.06 -3.24 7.14
N THR A 195 -10.91 -2.67 8.34
CA THR A 195 -11.79 -1.59 8.81
C THR A 195 -11.65 -0.32 7.98
N GLU A 196 -10.44 0.13 7.64
CA GLU A 196 -10.26 1.34 6.81
C GLU A 196 -10.93 1.19 5.42
N PRO A 197 -10.59 0.19 4.59
CA PRO A 197 -11.21 0.01 3.28
C PRO A 197 -12.73 -0.24 3.34
N HIS A 198 -13.21 -0.84 4.43
CA HIS A 198 -14.62 -1.04 4.71
C HIS A 198 -15.35 0.31 4.94
N MET A 199 -14.78 1.18 5.77
CA MET A 199 -15.33 2.49 6.05
C MET A 199 -15.26 3.44 4.86
N ASP A 200 -14.25 3.31 4.00
CA ASP A 200 -14.16 4.04 2.72
C ASP A 200 -15.31 3.68 1.80
N THR A 201 -15.56 2.39 1.67
CA THR A 201 -16.62 1.87 0.79
C THR A 201 -17.99 2.27 1.30
N LEU A 202 -18.19 2.27 2.61
CA LEU A 202 -19.40 2.81 3.24
C LEU A 202 -19.59 4.29 2.87
N ALA A 203 -18.53 5.11 2.95
CA ALA A 203 -18.60 6.51 2.55
C ALA A 203 -18.94 6.67 1.06
N ALA A 204 -18.29 5.89 0.19
CA ALA A 204 -18.57 5.86 -1.25
C ALA A 204 -20.04 5.48 -1.56
N PHE A 205 -20.60 4.50 -0.86
CA PHE A 205 -22.02 4.14 -0.99
C PHE A 205 -22.94 5.28 -0.56
N MET A 206 -22.63 5.99 0.53
CA MET A 206 -23.41 7.16 0.95
C MET A 206 -23.35 8.29 -0.09
N MET A 207 -22.19 8.55 -0.69
CA MET A 207 -22.08 9.53 -1.79
C MET A 207 -22.88 9.11 -3.03
N LEU A 208 -22.82 7.82 -3.40
CA LEU A 208 -23.62 7.27 -4.50
C LEU A 208 -25.11 7.40 -4.22
N PHE A 209 -25.56 7.16 -2.99
CA PHE A 209 -26.94 7.41 -2.59
C PHE A 209 -27.31 8.88 -2.77
N GLN A 210 -26.50 9.82 -2.28
CA GLN A 210 -26.75 11.26 -2.39
C GLN A 210 -26.89 11.71 -3.85
N VAL A 211 -26.03 11.23 -4.76
CA VAL A 211 -26.02 11.65 -6.17
C VAL A 211 -27.03 10.90 -7.03
N THR A 212 -27.40 9.66 -6.65
CA THR A 212 -28.30 8.83 -7.47
C THR A 212 -29.74 8.76 -6.96
N GLY A 213 -29.96 8.97 -5.67
CA GLY A 213 -31.24 8.72 -5.00
C GLY A 213 -31.64 7.23 -4.94
N GLN A 214 -30.75 6.29 -5.31
CA GLN A 214 -31.07 4.86 -5.33
C GLN A 214 -30.86 4.25 -3.95
N GLU A 215 -31.94 3.83 -3.29
CA GLU A 215 -31.91 3.33 -1.91
C GLU A 215 -30.95 2.15 -1.70
N ARG A 216 -30.68 1.34 -2.72
CA ARG A 216 -29.74 0.20 -2.63
C ARG A 216 -28.36 0.59 -2.10
N TRP A 217 -27.87 1.78 -2.44
CA TRP A 217 -26.58 2.27 -1.96
C TRP A 217 -26.63 2.59 -0.48
N LYS A 218 -27.71 3.24 -0.02
CA LYS A 218 -27.92 3.50 1.40
C LYS A 218 -28.08 2.19 2.17
N THR A 219 -28.86 1.24 1.67
CA THR A 219 -29.00 -0.09 2.28
C THR A 219 -27.64 -0.79 2.42
N ALA A 220 -26.78 -0.71 1.40
CA ALA A 220 -25.43 -1.26 1.46
C ALA A 220 -24.55 -0.56 2.51
N ALA A 221 -24.60 0.77 2.60
CA ALA A 221 -23.88 1.55 3.60
C ALA A 221 -24.35 1.25 5.04
N GLU A 222 -25.66 1.12 5.25
CA GLU A 222 -26.24 0.76 6.55
C GLU A 222 -25.87 -0.67 6.97
N ALA A 223 -25.85 -1.61 6.01
CA ALA A 223 -25.40 -2.98 6.27
C ALA A 223 -23.90 -3.01 6.66
N ALA A 224 -23.07 -2.22 5.99
CA ALA A 224 -21.66 -2.05 6.36
C ALA A 224 -21.52 -1.46 7.77
N TRP A 225 -22.27 -0.39 8.10
CA TRP A 225 -22.25 0.20 9.45
C TRP A 225 -22.63 -0.81 10.54
N ALA A 226 -23.72 -1.56 10.32
CA ALA A 226 -24.17 -2.59 11.26
C ALA A 226 -23.12 -3.71 11.42
N TRP A 227 -22.42 -4.08 10.34
CA TRP A 227 -21.31 -5.02 10.40
C TRP A 227 -20.15 -4.45 11.23
N PHE A 228 -19.75 -3.20 10.99
CA PHE A 228 -18.69 -2.51 11.74
C PHE A 228 -18.99 -2.48 13.24
N GLU A 229 -20.18 -2.02 13.63
CA GLU A 229 -20.63 -1.92 15.02
C GLU A 229 -20.56 -3.28 15.73
N LYS A 230 -20.97 -4.35 15.05
CA LYS A 230 -21.01 -5.70 15.61
C LYS A 230 -19.64 -6.33 15.78
N ASN A 231 -18.73 -6.11 14.84
CA ASN A 231 -17.56 -6.98 14.65
C ASN A 231 -16.23 -6.34 15.09
N VAL A 232 -16.07 -5.03 14.91
CA VAL A 232 -14.77 -4.36 15.09
C VAL A 232 -14.81 -3.13 15.99
N PHE A 233 -16.01 -2.66 16.37
CA PHE A 233 -16.19 -1.47 17.19
C PHE A 233 -16.49 -1.82 18.66
N VAL A 234 -15.67 -1.29 19.58
CA VAL A 234 -15.86 -1.44 21.03
C VAL A 234 -15.82 -0.05 21.68
N PRO A 235 -16.91 0.74 21.58
CA PRO A 235 -16.94 2.16 21.93
C PRO A 235 -16.60 2.44 23.40
N GLU A 236 -17.05 1.59 24.32
CA GLU A 236 -16.84 1.77 25.76
C GLU A 236 -15.37 1.64 26.16
N ALA A 237 -14.59 0.90 25.36
CA ALA A 237 -13.15 0.75 25.54
C ALA A 237 -12.34 1.73 24.66
N GLY A 238 -13.01 2.55 23.85
CA GLY A 238 -12.36 3.39 22.84
C GLY A 238 -11.59 2.57 21.81
N ILE A 239 -12.04 1.36 21.46
CA ILE A 239 -11.32 0.46 20.55
C ILE A 239 -12.03 0.35 19.20
N ILE A 240 -11.25 0.46 18.13
CA ILE A 240 -11.61 -0.01 16.78
C ILE A 240 -10.53 -1.03 16.39
N TYR A 241 -10.92 -2.27 16.12
CA TYR A 241 -10.00 -3.28 15.61
C TYR A 241 -9.66 -3.00 14.14
N GLN A 242 -8.45 -3.36 13.70
CA GLN A 242 -7.98 -3.15 12.32
C GLN A 242 -8.84 -3.86 11.27
N GLY A 243 -9.57 -4.91 11.68
CA GLY A 243 -10.44 -5.67 10.81
C GLY A 243 -10.89 -6.96 11.44
N MET A 244 -11.51 -7.81 10.64
CA MET A 244 -11.88 -9.19 10.95
C MET A 244 -11.07 -10.10 10.02
N GLY A 245 -10.27 -11.00 10.60
CA GLY A 245 -9.74 -12.13 9.86
C GLY A 245 -10.77 -13.24 9.77
N ARG A 246 -10.46 -14.33 9.06
CA ARG A 246 -11.37 -15.47 8.83
C ARG A 246 -12.21 -15.93 10.03
N PHE A 247 -11.70 -15.84 11.27
CA PHE A 247 -12.41 -16.28 12.48
C PHE A 247 -12.37 -15.33 13.67
N GLU A 248 -11.54 -14.28 13.64
CA GLU A 248 -11.36 -13.41 14.80
C GLU A 248 -10.96 -11.97 14.44
N PRO A 249 -11.30 -10.99 15.28
CA PRO A 249 -10.87 -9.61 15.09
C PRO A 249 -9.35 -9.48 15.08
N ARG A 250 -8.82 -8.71 14.14
CA ARG A 250 -7.41 -8.31 14.10
C ARG A 250 -7.19 -7.20 15.13
N LYS A 251 -6.75 -7.58 16.32
CA LYS A 251 -6.59 -6.68 17.48
C LYS A 251 -5.37 -5.74 17.40
N ILE A 252 -4.74 -5.66 16.24
CA ILE A 252 -3.61 -4.75 16.00
C ILE A 252 -4.17 -3.33 15.91
N PHE A 253 -3.49 -2.36 16.53
CA PHE A 253 -3.83 -0.94 16.37
C PHE A 253 -3.44 -0.46 14.97
N ALA A 254 -4.33 0.28 14.33
CA ALA A 254 -4.13 0.89 13.02
C ALA A 254 -4.74 2.29 13.03
N THR A 255 -3.93 3.35 12.86
CA THR A 255 -4.40 4.74 13.03
C THR A 255 -5.47 5.15 12.02
N ASP A 256 -5.39 4.64 10.81
CA ASP A 256 -6.36 4.88 9.73
C ASP A 256 -7.73 4.27 10.05
N ALA A 257 -7.80 3.08 10.66
CA ALA A 257 -9.05 2.49 11.15
C ALA A 257 -9.78 3.41 12.14
N TYR A 258 -9.08 4.24 12.90
CA TYR A 258 -9.68 5.25 13.77
C TYR A 258 -10.03 6.52 13.00
N SER A 259 -9.06 7.13 12.35
CA SER A 259 -9.21 8.46 11.76
C SER A 259 -10.17 8.48 10.56
N TRP A 260 -10.15 7.46 9.70
CA TRP A 260 -11.10 7.34 8.58
C TRP A 260 -12.49 7.04 9.08
N THR A 261 -12.63 6.17 10.10
CA THR A 261 -13.93 5.93 10.76
C THR A 261 -14.49 7.24 11.30
N MET A 262 -13.72 8.02 12.06
CA MET A 262 -14.21 9.28 12.66
C MET A 262 -14.51 10.38 11.63
N ALA A 263 -13.88 10.33 10.45
CA ALA A 263 -14.14 11.27 9.36
C ALA A 263 -15.29 10.84 8.42
N SER A 264 -15.72 9.59 8.49
CA SER A 264 -16.77 8.97 7.68
C SER A 264 -18.17 9.57 7.95
N PRO A 265 -19.09 9.61 6.96
CA PRO A 265 -20.44 10.18 7.11
C PRO A 265 -21.28 9.58 8.24
N LEU A 266 -21.12 8.29 8.56
CA LEU A 266 -21.91 7.65 9.62
C LEU A 266 -21.27 7.77 11.01
N ALA A 267 -20.07 8.35 11.10
CA ALA A 267 -19.41 8.61 12.37
C ALA A 267 -20.19 9.55 13.29
N ASP A 268 -21.08 10.38 12.73
CA ASP A 268 -21.98 11.27 13.48
C ASP A 268 -22.87 10.52 14.48
N ARG A 269 -23.07 9.21 14.26
CA ARG A 269 -23.80 8.30 15.18
C ARG A 269 -23.00 7.89 16.41
N ILE A 270 -21.66 8.03 16.38
CA ILE A 270 -20.80 7.67 17.50
C ILE A 270 -21.09 8.63 18.67
N PRO A 271 -21.44 8.14 19.87
CA PRO A 271 -21.63 9.01 21.03
C PRO A 271 -20.39 9.85 21.34
N LEU A 272 -20.56 11.10 21.77
CA LEU A 272 -19.44 12.00 22.05
C LEU A 272 -18.45 11.43 23.07
N THR A 273 -18.93 10.72 24.09
CA THR A 273 -18.08 10.04 25.08
C THR A 273 -17.19 8.95 24.44
N ALA A 274 -17.74 8.16 23.51
CA ALA A 274 -16.97 7.19 22.75
C ALA A 274 -15.99 7.88 21.80
N LEU A 275 -16.41 8.97 21.16
CA LEU A 275 -15.58 9.76 20.24
C LEU A 275 -14.34 10.34 20.93
N GLU A 276 -14.51 10.84 22.16
CA GLU A 276 -13.41 11.29 23.02
C GLU A 276 -12.43 10.15 23.33
N ALA A 277 -12.94 8.99 23.76
CA ALA A 277 -12.11 7.83 24.07
C ALA A 277 -11.35 7.29 22.84
N LEU A 278 -11.99 7.27 21.67
CA LEU A 278 -11.35 6.89 20.40
C LEU A 278 -10.26 7.88 20.01
N THR A 279 -10.53 9.18 20.13
CA THR A 279 -9.56 10.24 19.81
C THR A 279 -8.34 10.15 20.73
N ASP A 280 -8.55 10.03 22.04
CA ASP A 280 -7.46 9.91 23.01
C ASP A 280 -6.63 8.65 22.76
N ARG A 281 -7.27 7.50 22.54
CA ARG A 281 -6.54 6.26 22.23
C ARG A 281 -5.73 6.37 20.95
N MET A 282 -6.33 6.88 19.86
CA MET A 282 -5.64 7.07 18.58
C MET A 282 -4.39 7.93 18.74
N LEU A 283 -4.50 9.06 19.44
CA LEU A 283 -3.36 9.95 19.67
C LEU A 283 -2.32 9.32 20.61
N ARG A 284 -2.75 8.69 21.70
CA ARG A 284 -1.86 8.02 22.65
C ARG A 284 -1.12 6.83 22.06
N LEU A 285 -1.62 6.17 21.02
CA LEU A 285 -0.90 5.06 20.38
C LEU A 285 -0.16 5.50 19.12
N GLY A 286 -0.72 6.43 18.34
CA GLY A 286 -0.16 6.81 17.03
C GLY A 286 0.84 7.98 17.06
N VAL A 287 0.77 8.92 18.02
CA VAL A 287 1.64 10.10 17.98
C VAL A 287 3.09 9.73 18.24
N SER A 288 3.98 10.19 17.36
CA SER A 288 5.42 9.95 17.40
C SER A 288 6.20 11.25 17.15
N ARG A 289 7.46 11.27 17.60
CA ARG A 289 8.40 12.35 17.26
C ARG A 289 9.61 11.78 16.54
N VAL A 290 9.85 12.24 15.31
CA VAL A 290 10.97 11.76 14.50
C VAL A 290 11.82 12.93 14.05
N THR A 291 13.12 12.84 14.27
CA THR A 291 14.10 13.75 13.65
C THR A 291 14.55 13.12 12.35
N VAL A 292 14.31 13.82 11.24
CA VAL A 292 14.56 13.33 9.88
C VAL A 292 15.36 14.36 9.11
N ASP A 293 16.29 13.87 8.31
CA ASP A 293 16.98 14.70 7.33
C ASP A 293 16.21 14.67 6.00
N LEU A 294 15.91 15.86 5.49
CA LEU A 294 15.17 16.09 4.27
C LEU A 294 16.12 16.42 3.10
N PRO A 295 15.67 16.22 1.85
CA PRO A 295 16.35 16.75 0.68
C PRO A 295 16.71 18.24 0.84
N GLY A 296 17.87 18.63 0.30
CA GLY A 296 18.43 19.98 0.51
C GLY A 296 19.26 20.12 1.79
N GLY A 297 19.49 19.04 2.54
CA GLY A 297 20.38 19.02 3.70
C GLY A 297 19.78 19.62 4.99
N LYS A 298 18.45 19.71 5.04
CA LYS A 298 17.71 20.26 6.17
C LYS A 298 17.36 19.14 7.15
N SER A 299 17.69 19.30 8.43
CA SER A 299 17.26 18.38 9.49
C SER A 299 16.06 18.96 10.23
N GLU A 300 15.00 18.18 10.41
CA GLU A 300 13.76 18.60 11.06
C GLU A 300 13.32 17.58 12.12
N THR A 301 12.96 18.07 13.31
CA THR A 301 12.23 17.26 14.30
C THR A 301 10.74 17.50 14.14
N LEU A 302 10.02 16.47 13.71
CA LEU A 302 8.61 16.50 13.37
C LEU A 302 7.81 15.65 14.36
N THR A 303 6.65 16.15 14.76
CA THR A 303 5.63 15.36 15.47
C THR A 303 4.62 14.85 14.46
N LEU A 304 4.64 13.56 14.20
CA LEU A 304 3.85 12.89 13.16
C LEU A 304 3.03 11.75 13.77
N ILE A 305 2.38 10.99 12.89
CA ILE A 305 1.54 9.86 13.24
C ILE A 305 2.14 8.58 12.67
N ASP A 306 2.31 7.58 13.51
CA ASP A 306 2.58 6.19 13.14
C ASP A 306 1.27 5.47 12.82
N PHE A 307 1.31 4.51 11.90
CA PHE A 307 0.19 3.63 11.58
C PHE A 307 -0.07 2.63 12.71
N THR A 308 0.99 2.11 13.30
CA THR A 308 0.95 1.14 14.39
C THR A 308 1.15 1.82 15.74
N ASP A 309 1.10 1.04 16.83
CA ASP A 309 1.39 1.54 18.17
C ASP A 309 2.87 1.97 18.26
N ALA A 310 3.10 3.28 18.34
CA ALA A 310 4.40 3.93 18.43
C ALA A 310 5.19 3.53 19.69
N GLY A 311 4.57 2.86 20.66
CA GLY A 311 5.21 2.31 21.86
C GLY A 311 5.41 0.79 21.86
N ASP A 312 4.90 0.05 20.86
CA ASP A 312 4.95 -1.42 20.88
C ASP A 312 6.36 -1.95 20.52
N PRO A 313 7.08 -2.64 21.44
CA PRO A 313 8.40 -3.19 21.17
C PRO A 313 8.38 -4.30 20.12
N LYS A 314 7.24 -4.99 19.92
CA LYS A 314 7.11 -5.99 18.86
C LYS A 314 7.18 -5.34 17.49
N VAL A 315 6.49 -4.21 17.31
CA VAL A 315 6.56 -3.43 16.07
C VAL A 315 8.00 -2.98 15.81
N ALA A 316 8.72 -2.52 16.84
CA ALA A 316 10.12 -2.15 16.70
C ALA A 316 10.99 -3.30 16.18
N SER A 317 10.76 -4.52 16.67
CA SER A 317 11.43 -5.73 16.16
C SER A 317 11.07 -6.02 14.71
N ASP A 318 9.78 -5.94 14.35
CA ASP A 318 9.29 -6.22 13.00
C ASP A 318 9.81 -5.18 11.97
N ARG A 319 10.17 -3.98 12.44
CA ARG A 319 10.77 -2.88 11.66
C ARG A 319 12.30 -2.86 11.66
N GLY A 320 12.94 -3.92 12.14
CA GLY A 320 14.41 -3.99 12.19
C GLY A 320 15.05 -2.92 13.07
N GLY A 321 14.34 -2.46 14.11
CA GLY A 321 14.80 -1.48 15.07
C GLY A 321 14.44 -0.02 14.75
N PHE A 322 13.85 0.28 13.58
CA PHE A 322 13.34 1.61 13.29
C PHE A 322 11.93 1.78 13.87
N HIS A 323 11.80 2.45 15.02
CA HIS A 323 10.52 2.73 15.66
C HIS A 323 10.66 3.87 16.70
N PRO A 324 9.71 4.80 16.80
CA PRO A 324 8.50 4.95 15.98
C PRO A 324 8.73 5.53 14.58
N MET A 325 7.73 5.39 13.70
CA MET A 325 7.63 6.03 12.38
C MET A 325 6.66 7.22 12.41
N GLY A 326 6.76 8.13 11.44
CA GLY A 326 5.81 9.20 11.19
C GLY A 326 5.44 9.31 9.70
N SER A 327 4.16 9.42 9.38
CA SER A 327 3.63 9.59 8.02
C SER A 327 2.91 10.93 7.84
N VAL A 328 3.06 11.52 6.65
CA VAL A 328 2.34 12.73 6.26
C VAL A 328 0.91 12.42 5.77
N GLU A 329 0.67 11.22 5.27
CA GLU A 329 -0.68 10.75 4.95
C GLU A 329 -1.51 10.55 6.23
N TRP A 330 -0.99 9.75 7.18
CA TRP A 330 -1.75 9.39 8.39
C TRP A 330 -2.02 10.60 9.29
N ILE A 331 -1.07 11.55 9.40
CA ILE A 331 -1.33 12.82 10.09
C ILE A 331 -2.42 13.62 9.39
N GLY A 332 -2.51 13.56 8.06
CA GLY A 332 -3.60 14.17 7.29
C GLY A 332 -4.96 13.66 7.79
N GLY A 333 -5.15 12.34 7.85
CA GLY A 333 -6.40 11.75 8.34
C GLY A 333 -6.70 12.10 9.80
N VAL A 334 -5.69 12.10 10.66
CA VAL A 334 -5.83 12.54 12.05
C VAL A 334 -6.28 14.00 12.12
N ILE A 335 -5.67 14.91 11.35
CA ILE A 335 -6.08 16.31 11.28
C ILE A 335 -7.56 16.41 10.88
N LEU A 336 -7.98 15.73 9.81
CA LEU A 336 -9.38 15.76 9.37
C LEU A 336 -10.33 15.26 10.46
N SER A 337 -10.02 14.12 11.09
CA SER A 337 -10.85 13.56 12.15
C SER A 337 -10.97 14.51 13.36
N LEU A 338 -9.88 15.16 13.76
CA LEU A 338 -9.89 16.15 14.83
C LEU A 338 -10.71 17.39 14.46
N GLN A 339 -10.64 17.84 13.21
CA GLN A 339 -11.46 18.97 12.74
C GLN A 339 -12.95 18.63 12.78
N LYS A 340 -13.35 17.44 12.30
CA LYS A 340 -14.74 16.95 12.37
C LYS A 340 -15.21 16.79 13.81
N ASN A 341 -14.39 16.18 14.67
CA ASN A 341 -14.73 15.97 16.07
C ASN A 341 -14.88 17.31 16.82
N ALA A 342 -14.00 18.28 16.57
CA ALA A 342 -14.12 19.62 17.15
C ALA A 342 -15.47 20.27 16.81
N VAL A 343 -15.93 20.15 15.57
CA VAL A 343 -17.25 20.66 15.15
C VAL A 343 -18.39 19.97 15.91
N ARG A 344 -18.34 18.64 16.05
CA ARG A 344 -19.37 17.86 16.74
C ARG A 344 -19.49 18.24 18.21
N PHE A 345 -18.36 18.36 18.91
CA PHE A 345 -18.33 18.84 20.29
C PHE A 345 -18.79 20.30 20.41
N TRP A 346 -18.42 21.15 19.46
CA TRP A 346 -18.86 22.56 19.47
C TRP A 346 -20.38 22.69 19.33
N GLN A 347 -20.97 21.89 18.46
CA GLN A 347 -22.41 21.88 18.18
C GLN A 347 -23.24 21.27 19.32
N ALA A 348 -22.66 20.37 20.14
CA ALA A 348 -23.31 19.85 21.34
C ALA A 348 -23.64 20.97 22.34
N GLY A 349 -22.77 21.97 22.43
CA GLY A 349 -23.12 23.32 22.89
C GLY A 349 -22.99 23.59 24.39
N ASP A 350 -22.78 22.59 25.24
CA ASP A 350 -22.44 22.81 26.65
C ASP A 350 -20.97 23.21 26.86
N GLU A 351 -20.63 23.78 28.02
CA GLU A 351 -19.29 24.33 28.23
C GLU A 351 -18.19 23.25 28.27
N ALA A 352 -18.50 22.05 28.76
CA ALA A 352 -17.53 20.95 28.81
C ALA A 352 -17.21 20.45 27.40
N ASP A 353 -18.23 20.29 26.57
CA ASP A 353 -18.08 19.92 25.17
C ASP A 353 -17.42 21.03 24.36
N ARG A 354 -17.74 22.31 24.62
CA ARG A 354 -17.02 23.43 24.00
C ARG A 354 -15.54 23.45 24.38
N ALA A 355 -15.17 23.14 25.62
CA ALA A 355 -13.76 23.01 26.00
C ALA A 355 -13.06 21.88 25.24
N LYS A 356 -13.71 20.72 25.07
CA LYS A 356 -13.20 19.62 24.25
C LYS A 356 -13.05 20.01 22.78
N ALA A 357 -14.02 20.74 22.23
CA ALA A 357 -13.96 21.26 20.87
C ALA A 357 -12.74 22.15 20.64
N ARG A 358 -12.47 23.08 21.57
CA ARG A 358 -11.28 23.95 21.52
C ARG A 358 -9.99 23.14 21.62
N HIS A 359 -9.94 22.15 22.52
CA HIS A 359 -8.80 21.25 22.64
C HIS A 359 -8.51 20.48 21.34
N MET A 360 -9.54 19.88 20.72
CA MET A 360 -9.43 19.16 19.44
C MET A 360 -9.02 20.09 18.30
N LYS A 361 -9.57 21.32 18.26
CA LYS A 361 -9.14 22.33 17.29
C LYS A 361 -7.67 22.71 17.48
N ALA A 362 -7.22 22.93 18.71
CA ALA A 362 -5.82 23.24 19.01
C ALA A 362 -4.87 22.10 18.57
N LEU A 363 -5.26 20.84 18.79
CA LEU A 363 -4.53 19.67 18.29
C LEU A 363 -4.47 19.63 16.77
N ALA A 364 -5.60 19.84 16.09
CA ALA A 364 -5.65 19.85 14.63
C ALA A 364 -4.78 20.97 14.02
N GLU A 365 -4.80 22.18 14.58
CA GLU A 365 -3.94 23.29 14.11
C GLU A 365 -2.45 23.00 14.40
N TYR A 366 -2.12 22.37 15.53
CA TYR A 366 -0.75 21.92 15.84
C TYR A 366 -0.26 20.88 14.83
N PHE A 367 -1.02 19.81 14.61
CA PHE A 367 -0.64 18.76 13.67
C PHE A 367 -0.62 19.26 12.22
N THR A 368 -1.46 20.23 11.86
CA THR A 368 -1.37 20.91 10.56
C THR A 368 -0.03 21.60 10.42
N ALA A 369 0.41 22.37 11.42
CA ALA A 369 1.72 23.04 11.38
C ALA A 369 2.89 22.04 11.28
N GLU A 370 2.82 20.91 11.98
CA GLU A 370 3.84 19.85 11.91
C GLU A 370 3.87 19.17 10.54
N ALA A 371 2.70 18.88 9.95
CA ALA A 371 2.60 18.30 8.59
C ALA A 371 3.18 19.26 7.53
N VAL A 372 2.91 20.56 7.64
CA VAL A 372 3.46 21.58 6.70
C VAL A 372 4.99 21.63 6.74
N ARG A 373 5.60 21.45 7.91
CA ARG A 373 7.08 21.43 8.06
C ARG A 373 7.76 20.25 7.36
N ALA A 374 7.02 19.19 7.05
CA ALA A 374 7.53 18.02 6.36
C ALA A 374 7.72 18.25 4.84
N PHE A 375 7.13 19.30 4.28
CA PHE A 375 7.24 19.59 2.85
C PHE A 375 8.57 20.27 2.49
N TYR A 376 9.13 19.89 1.34
CA TYR A 376 10.39 20.39 0.81
C TYR A 376 10.34 20.54 -0.71
N SER A 377 11.23 21.36 -1.25
CA SER A 377 11.47 21.49 -2.69
C SER A 377 12.54 20.50 -3.14
N LEU A 378 12.44 20.05 -4.38
CA LEU A 378 13.49 19.29 -5.05
C LEU A 378 14.07 20.09 -6.21
N ASP A 379 15.38 19.97 -6.42
CA ASP A 379 16.05 20.65 -7.53
C ASP A 379 15.43 20.21 -8.87
N GLY A 380 14.99 21.19 -9.66
CA GLY A 380 14.37 20.95 -10.97
C GLY A 380 12.88 20.58 -10.94
N LEU A 381 12.25 20.49 -9.77
CA LEU A 381 10.81 20.28 -9.64
C LEU A 381 10.09 21.59 -9.26
N ASP A 382 9.06 21.95 -10.02
CA ASP A 382 8.16 23.04 -9.63
C ASP A 382 7.16 22.56 -8.56
N GLY A 383 7.15 23.23 -7.41
CA GLY A 383 6.26 22.92 -6.29
C GLY A 383 6.95 22.31 -5.07
N LEU A 384 6.14 21.70 -4.20
CA LEU A 384 6.57 21.08 -2.95
C LEU A 384 6.08 19.64 -2.85
N LEU A 385 6.94 18.75 -2.34
CA LEU A 385 6.62 17.36 -2.02
C LEU A 385 6.91 17.06 -0.56
N SER A 386 6.41 15.93 -0.10
CA SER A 386 6.82 15.33 1.16
C SER A 386 7.20 13.86 0.93
N PHE A 387 7.70 13.19 1.96
CA PHE A 387 7.83 11.73 1.97
C PHE A 387 6.50 11.05 2.29
N TYR A 388 6.40 9.75 2.01
CA TYR A 388 5.28 8.91 2.46
C TYR A 388 5.30 8.78 3.98
N ALA A 389 6.35 8.15 4.49
CA ALA A 389 6.64 8.04 5.91
C ALA A 389 8.16 8.03 6.16
N THR A 390 8.57 8.40 7.38
CA THR A 390 9.95 8.31 7.85
C THR A 390 10.41 6.85 7.95
N GLY A 391 11.71 6.63 7.99
CA GLY A 391 12.30 5.29 8.08
C GLY A 391 12.27 4.62 6.73
N GLN A 392 13.22 4.98 5.87
CA GLN A 392 13.26 4.55 4.48
C GLN A 392 13.59 3.05 4.34
N TRP A 393 12.82 2.34 3.50
CA TRP A 393 12.92 0.90 3.28
C TRP A 393 12.60 0.03 4.51
N VAL A 394 11.76 0.54 5.39
CA VAL A 394 11.31 -0.12 6.63
C VAL A 394 9.90 -0.69 6.43
N PRO A 395 9.62 -1.91 6.92
CA PRO A 395 8.26 -2.47 6.90
C PRO A 395 7.23 -1.56 7.57
N THR A 396 6.11 -1.28 6.89
CA THR A 396 5.07 -0.38 7.41
C THR A 396 4.14 -1.08 8.40
N GLY A 397 3.96 -2.41 8.24
CA GLY A 397 3.05 -3.23 9.05
C GLY A 397 1.87 -3.83 8.26
N HIS A 398 1.69 -3.48 6.99
CA HIS A 398 0.64 -4.03 6.12
C HIS A 398 1.21 -4.71 4.85
N GLY A 399 2.42 -5.28 4.95
CA GLY A 399 3.07 -6.04 3.87
C GLY A 399 3.95 -5.22 2.92
N TRP A 400 4.16 -3.94 3.22
CA TRP A 400 4.90 -2.99 2.39
C TRP A 400 6.13 -2.45 3.12
N ARG A 401 7.09 -1.94 2.35
CA ARG A 401 8.19 -1.12 2.87
C ARG A 401 8.00 0.33 2.40
N THR A 402 8.40 1.27 3.23
CA THR A 402 8.43 2.69 2.87
C THR A 402 9.41 2.93 1.70
N PRO A 403 9.10 3.85 0.76
CA PRO A 403 10.01 4.20 -0.31
C PRO A 403 11.21 5.03 0.21
N TYR A 404 12.31 4.99 -0.54
CA TYR A 404 13.43 5.92 -0.34
C TYR A 404 13.03 7.32 -0.83
N PHE A 405 13.42 8.35 -0.09
CA PHE A 405 13.26 9.75 -0.49
C PHE A 405 14.53 10.58 -0.30
N TYR A 406 15.49 10.12 0.51
CA TYR A 406 16.76 10.80 0.70
C TYR A 406 17.88 9.83 1.12
N VAL A 407 18.84 9.60 0.22
CA VAL A 407 19.96 8.67 0.43
C VAL A 407 21.28 9.38 0.17
N LYS A 408 22.29 9.09 1.00
CA LYS A 408 23.67 9.55 0.82
C LYS A 408 24.61 8.39 0.56
N ASP A 409 25.72 8.67 -0.11
CA ASP A 409 26.84 7.73 -0.21
C ASP A 409 27.63 7.69 1.13
N PRO A 410 28.56 6.74 1.29
CA PRO A 410 29.43 6.67 2.46
C PRO A 410 30.30 7.92 2.67
N GLN A 411 30.59 8.68 1.60
CA GLN A 411 31.37 9.92 1.62
C GLN A 411 30.53 11.17 1.99
N GLY A 412 29.20 11.02 2.09
CA GLY A 412 28.25 12.10 2.40
C GLY A 412 27.68 12.84 1.18
N GLY A 413 28.01 12.42 -0.04
CA GLY A 413 27.38 12.90 -1.26
C GLY A 413 25.94 12.42 -1.36
N THR A 414 25.04 13.25 -1.91
CA THR A 414 23.64 12.87 -2.13
C THR A 414 23.55 11.91 -3.31
N VAL A 415 22.97 10.73 -3.08
CA VAL A 415 22.76 9.68 -4.10
C VAL A 415 21.34 9.74 -4.65
N LEU A 416 20.37 10.04 -3.80
CA LEU A 416 18.96 10.06 -4.15
C LEU A 416 18.27 11.21 -3.43
N THR A 417 17.47 11.96 -4.17
CA THR A 417 16.45 12.86 -3.65
C THR A 417 15.13 12.51 -4.31
N GLY A 418 14.08 12.38 -3.51
CA GLY A 418 12.79 11.89 -3.93
C GLY A 418 11.68 12.38 -3.02
N GLY A 419 10.54 11.71 -3.07
CA GLY A 419 9.33 12.08 -2.35
C GLY A 419 8.13 11.27 -2.82
N SER A 420 6.96 11.60 -2.29
CA SER A 420 5.70 10.92 -2.56
C SER A 420 4.57 11.91 -2.78
N THR A 421 3.73 11.69 -3.79
CA THR A 421 2.57 12.56 -4.04
C THR A 421 1.47 12.35 -3.01
N ILE A 422 1.37 11.16 -2.40
CA ILE A 422 0.41 10.90 -1.32
C ILE A 422 0.69 11.73 -0.07
N GLY A 423 1.90 12.26 0.07
CA GLY A 423 2.23 13.26 1.08
C GLY A 423 1.39 14.54 0.97
N ALA A 424 0.66 14.75 -0.14
CA ALA A 424 -0.27 15.86 -0.31
C ALA A 424 -1.62 15.68 0.42
N TRP A 425 -1.89 14.52 1.04
CA TRP A 425 -3.15 14.25 1.76
C TRP A 425 -3.57 15.40 2.71
N PRO A 426 -2.68 16.00 3.53
CA PRO A 426 -3.04 17.12 4.42
C PRO A 426 -3.61 18.35 3.72
N VAL A 427 -3.46 18.50 2.40
CA VAL A 427 -4.10 19.58 1.63
C VAL A 427 -5.62 19.51 1.76
N LEU A 428 -6.22 18.33 1.84
CA LEU A 428 -7.67 18.18 1.95
C LEU A 428 -8.21 18.88 3.22
N PRO A 429 -7.81 18.50 4.45
CA PRO A 429 -8.24 19.21 5.65
C PRO A 429 -7.68 20.63 5.77
N LEU A 430 -6.53 20.96 5.17
CA LEU A 430 -6.03 22.35 5.08
C LEU A 430 -6.99 23.25 4.31
N ARG A 431 -7.64 22.69 3.28
CA ARG A 431 -8.66 23.35 2.45
C ARG A 431 -10.08 23.09 2.96
N ARG A 432 -10.22 22.57 4.19
CA ARG A 432 -11.50 22.22 4.82
C ARG A 432 -12.37 21.29 3.97
N ARG A 433 -11.73 20.37 3.24
CA ARG A 433 -12.41 19.34 2.45
C ARG A 433 -12.38 18.01 3.20
N ASN A 434 -13.51 17.35 3.23
CA ASN A 434 -13.65 15.99 3.74
C ASN A 434 -13.84 15.05 2.55
N PRO A 435 -12.87 14.18 2.22
CA PRO A 435 -13.01 13.27 1.10
C PRO A 435 -14.12 12.24 1.28
N PHE A 436 -14.65 12.04 2.50
CA PHE A 436 -15.68 11.04 2.80
C PHE A 436 -17.12 11.57 2.69
N VAL A 437 -17.31 12.90 2.58
CA VAL A 437 -18.65 13.51 2.60
C VAL A 437 -18.77 14.55 1.48
N LEU A 438 -19.75 14.38 0.59
CA LEU A 438 -20.03 15.37 -0.46
C LEU A 438 -20.51 16.68 0.16
N GLN A 439 -19.94 17.79 -0.29
CA GLN A 439 -20.35 19.14 0.10
C GLN A 439 -20.36 19.36 1.63
N ASP A 440 -19.46 18.69 2.36
CA ASP A 440 -19.33 18.85 3.81
C ASP A 440 -19.03 20.32 4.16
N ASP A 441 -19.85 20.91 5.02
CA ASP A 441 -19.77 22.31 5.43
C ASP A 441 -19.05 22.51 6.78
N TYR A 442 -18.49 21.43 7.34
CA TYR A 442 -17.80 21.43 8.64
C TYR A 442 -16.75 22.54 8.77
N GLY A 443 -16.09 22.90 7.67
CA GLY A 443 -15.05 23.93 7.65
C GLY A 443 -15.51 25.27 8.22
N SER A 444 -16.72 25.69 7.86
CA SER A 444 -17.30 26.97 8.30
C SER A 444 -17.50 27.01 9.82
N VAL A 445 -17.98 25.90 10.40
CA VAL A 445 -18.16 25.76 11.84
C VAL A 445 -16.81 25.63 12.53
N TYR A 446 -15.91 24.82 11.99
CA TYR A 446 -14.57 24.62 12.55
C TYR A 446 -13.81 25.94 12.66
N ASP A 447 -13.83 26.78 11.62
CA ASP A 447 -13.14 28.06 11.62
C ASP A 447 -13.71 29.04 12.65
N ALA A 448 -15.01 28.94 12.97
CA ALA A 448 -15.67 29.76 13.97
C ALA A 448 -15.38 29.36 15.44
N ILE A 449 -14.83 28.18 15.70
CA ILE A 449 -14.44 27.76 17.07
C ILE A 449 -13.29 28.66 17.55
N PRO A 450 -13.43 29.42 18.64
CA PRO A 450 -12.37 30.28 19.13
C PRO A 450 -11.25 29.46 19.79
N LEU A 451 -10.02 29.94 19.68
CA LEU A 451 -8.87 29.43 20.44
C LEU A 451 -8.23 30.57 21.21
N ASP A 452 -7.80 30.28 22.44
CA ASP A 452 -7.00 31.19 23.24
C ASP A 452 -5.63 30.57 23.65
N GLY A 453 -4.84 31.35 24.40
CA GLY A 453 -3.52 30.92 24.84
C GLY A 453 -3.53 29.77 25.85
N GLU A 454 -4.64 29.54 26.57
CA GLU A 454 -4.80 28.40 27.47
C GLU A 454 -5.02 27.11 26.70
N ASP A 455 -5.88 27.14 25.67
CA ASP A 455 -6.11 26.00 24.78
C ASP A 455 -4.79 25.51 24.16
N HIS A 456 -3.94 26.44 23.70
CA HIS A 456 -2.62 26.11 23.16
C HIS A 456 -1.67 25.51 24.20
N ARG A 457 -1.66 26.03 25.43
CA ARG A 457 -0.83 25.47 26.50
C ARG A 457 -1.28 24.07 26.90
N ALA A 458 -2.59 23.85 27.02
CA ALA A 458 -3.18 22.56 27.34
C ALA A 458 -2.86 21.53 26.25
N MET A 459 -2.98 21.92 24.97
CA MET A 459 -2.58 21.09 23.84
C MET A 459 -1.09 20.72 23.90
N LEU A 460 -0.18 21.68 24.11
CA LEU A 460 1.25 21.40 24.18
C LEU A 460 1.61 20.47 25.35
N ALA A 461 0.95 20.66 26.50
CA ALA A 461 1.11 19.77 27.65
C ALA A 461 0.65 18.34 27.31
N TYR A 462 -0.52 18.19 26.69
CA TYR A 462 -1.03 16.89 26.26
C TYR A 462 -0.11 16.21 25.24
N VAL A 463 0.30 16.91 24.18
CA VAL A 463 1.22 16.37 23.17
C VAL A 463 2.55 15.95 23.79
N SER A 464 3.09 16.76 24.71
CA SER A 464 4.32 16.42 25.43
C SER A 464 4.15 15.20 26.34
N GLU A 465 3.01 15.06 27.01
CA GLU A 465 2.68 13.91 27.85
C GLU A 465 2.61 12.64 27.01
N ILE A 466 1.83 12.65 25.92
CA ILE A 466 1.64 11.44 25.13
C ILE A 466 2.93 11.04 24.42
N ILE A 467 3.71 11.96 23.85
CA ILE A 467 4.97 11.56 23.19
C ILE A 467 5.87 10.81 24.16
N GLY A 468 6.04 11.31 25.40
CA GLY A 468 6.87 10.66 26.41
C GLY A 468 8.27 10.34 25.86
N GLU A 469 8.66 9.06 25.88
CA GLU A 469 9.96 8.56 25.37
C GLU A 469 9.94 8.19 23.87
N ARG A 470 8.82 8.40 23.15
CA ARG A 470 8.63 8.01 21.75
C ARG A 470 9.25 9.01 20.77
N ALA A 471 10.55 9.19 20.89
CA ALA A 471 11.36 10.01 20.00
C ALA A 471 12.42 9.17 19.28
N PHE A 472 12.53 9.32 17.96
CA PHE A 472 13.54 8.64 17.15
C PHE A 472 14.35 9.64 16.32
N VAL A 473 15.61 9.31 16.06
CA VAL A 473 16.45 10.06 15.11
C VAL A 473 16.73 9.14 13.93
N GLU A 474 16.14 9.46 12.78
CA GLU A 474 16.37 8.72 11.54
C GLU A 474 17.80 8.95 11.06
N ASN A 475 18.56 7.86 10.92
CA ASN A 475 19.84 7.90 10.25
C ASN A 475 19.61 7.87 8.74
N ILE A 476 20.14 8.85 8.00
CA ILE A 476 20.11 8.82 6.53
C ILE A 476 20.77 7.51 6.06
N PRO A 477 20.09 6.70 5.22
CA PRO A 477 20.69 5.52 4.61
C PRO A 477 21.97 5.86 3.84
N ARG A 478 23.03 5.06 4.06
CA ARG A 478 24.36 5.20 3.43
C ARG A 478 24.53 4.32 2.20
N GLY A 479 23.47 4.29 1.38
CA GLY A 479 23.30 3.39 0.24
C GLY A 479 21.88 2.82 0.22
N MET A 480 21.46 2.36 -0.95
CA MET A 480 20.20 1.63 -1.11
C MET A 480 20.44 0.13 -0.92
N SER A 481 19.45 -0.57 -0.36
CA SER A 481 19.48 -2.04 -0.36
C SER A 481 19.44 -2.55 -1.80
N PRO A 482 20.26 -3.56 -2.18
CA PRO A 482 20.15 -4.22 -3.48
C PRO A 482 18.74 -4.78 -3.75
N GLU A 483 18.02 -5.16 -2.69
CA GLU A 483 16.63 -5.65 -2.75
C GLU A 483 15.62 -4.57 -3.15
N ALA A 484 15.99 -3.29 -3.07
CA ALA A 484 15.12 -2.19 -3.49
C ALA A 484 14.99 -2.08 -5.02
N ASP A 485 15.90 -2.73 -5.76
CA ASP A 485 15.83 -2.87 -7.21
C ASP A 485 15.03 -4.12 -7.65
N GLU A 486 14.59 -4.98 -6.70
CA GLU A 486 14.08 -6.33 -7.00
C GLU A 486 12.56 -6.47 -7.05
N ALA A 487 12.02 -6.23 -8.25
CA ALA A 487 11.01 -6.98 -8.99
C ALA A 487 10.09 -8.02 -8.28
N PRO A 488 8.91 -7.61 -7.79
CA PRO A 488 7.76 -8.48 -7.55
C PRO A 488 7.10 -9.05 -8.85
N GLU A 489 7.81 -9.10 -9.98
CA GLU A 489 7.27 -9.64 -11.24
C GLU A 489 7.64 -11.11 -11.49
N ALA A 490 8.82 -11.58 -11.05
CA ALA A 490 9.29 -12.94 -11.34
C ALA A 490 8.37 -14.02 -10.74
N TRP A 491 7.95 -13.85 -9.49
CA TRP A 491 7.09 -14.82 -8.80
C TRP A 491 5.73 -15.02 -9.47
N ARG A 492 5.19 -13.97 -10.12
CA ARG A 492 3.90 -14.03 -10.80
C ARG A 492 3.97 -14.75 -12.13
N HIS A 493 5.09 -14.60 -12.83
CA HIS A 493 5.35 -15.41 -14.01
C HIS A 493 5.53 -16.89 -13.62
N ASN A 494 6.16 -17.16 -12.47
CA ASN A 494 6.26 -18.52 -11.97
C ASN A 494 4.91 -19.10 -11.52
N GLU A 495 4.05 -18.31 -10.89
CA GLU A 495 2.69 -18.75 -10.56
C GLU A 495 1.92 -19.19 -11.82
N LYS A 496 1.93 -18.36 -12.88
CA LYS A 496 1.32 -18.71 -14.17
C LYS A 496 1.99 -19.91 -14.84
N MET A 497 3.30 -20.04 -14.71
CA MET A 497 4.04 -21.22 -15.17
C MET A 497 3.58 -22.48 -14.45
N PHE A 498 3.47 -22.47 -13.11
CA PHE A 498 3.01 -23.63 -12.33
C PHE A 498 1.57 -23.99 -12.64
N GLN A 499 0.68 -23.00 -12.79
CA GLN A 499 -0.71 -23.24 -13.18
C GLN A 499 -0.80 -23.93 -14.55
N ALA A 500 -0.08 -23.41 -15.55
CA ALA A 500 -0.02 -24.01 -16.88
C ALA A 500 0.63 -25.42 -16.86
N PHE A 501 1.69 -25.60 -16.08
CA PHE A 501 2.33 -26.90 -15.93
C PHE A 501 1.39 -27.94 -15.33
N ASN A 502 0.66 -27.57 -14.27
CA ASN A 502 -0.27 -28.46 -13.58
C ASN A 502 -1.52 -28.78 -14.41
N SER A 503 -1.92 -27.89 -15.34
CA SER A 503 -3.00 -28.16 -16.29
C SER A 503 -2.56 -28.99 -17.51
N GLY A 504 -1.27 -29.26 -17.65
CA GLY A 504 -0.70 -29.96 -18.81
C GLY A 504 -0.43 -29.06 -20.02
N ASP A 505 -0.59 -27.74 -19.89
CA ASP A 505 -0.23 -26.75 -20.92
C ASP A 505 1.25 -26.38 -20.81
N TYR A 506 2.10 -27.31 -21.25
CA TYR A 506 3.55 -27.16 -21.17
C TYR A 506 4.12 -26.06 -22.08
N TYR A 507 3.42 -25.68 -23.16
CA TYR A 507 3.84 -24.57 -24.01
C TYR A 507 3.67 -23.23 -23.31
N SER A 508 2.52 -23.01 -22.66
CA SER A 508 2.30 -21.82 -21.84
C SER A 508 3.24 -21.79 -20.63
N ALA A 509 3.50 -22.95 -20.00
CA ALA A 509 4.48 -23.04 -18.91
C ALA A 509 5.87 -22.56 -19.35
N ILE A 510 6.34 -22.98 -20.55
CA ILE A 510 7.60 -22.48 -21.15
C ILE A 510 7.55 -20.98 -21.41
N LEU A 511 6.46 -20.47 -21.98
CA LEU A 511 6.31 -19.05 -22.28
C LEU A 511 6.41 -18.19 -21.02
N TRP A 512 5.74 -18.60 -19.94
CA TRP A 512 5.77 -17.88 -18.67
C TRP A 512 7.14 -17.96 -17.99
N ALA A 513 7.77 -19.14 -17.99
CA ALA A 513 9.11 -19.29 -17.45
C ALA A 513 10.16 -18.44 -18.22
N ARG A 514 10.03 -18.34 -19.54
CA ARG A 514 10.89 -17.48 -20.39
C ARG A 514 10.83 -16.00 -20.00
N LYS A 515 9.66 -15.49 -19.59
CA LYS A 515 9.55 -14.11 -19.11
C LYS A 515 10.44 -13.83 -17.89
N VAL A 516 10.76 -14.86 -17.11
CA VAL A 516 11.70 -14.75 -15.99
C VAL A 516 13.14 -14.86 -16.46
N VAL A 517 13.50 -15.94 -17.17
CA VAL A 517 14.91 -16.23 -17.50
C VAL A 517 15.48 -15.40 -18.66
N ASP A 518 14.63 -14.85 -19.53
CA ASP A 518 15.07 -13.95 -20.61
C ASP A 518 15.36 -12.53 -20.08
N ASN A 519 14.91 -12.21 -18.86
CA ASN A 519 15.30 -10.99 -18.17
C ASN A 519 16.74 -11.14 -17.62
N ARG A 520 17.69 -10.58 -18.36
CA ARG A 520 19.13 -10.68 -18.03
C ARG A 520 19.48 -10.12 -16.65
N GLU A 521 18.74 -9.12 -16.17
CA GLU A 521 19.02 -8.51 -14.89
C GLU A 521 18.57 -9.42 -13.73
N TRP A 522 17.40 -10.05 -13.83
CA TRP A 522 16.96 -11.04 -12.84
C TRP A 522 17.90 -12.23 -12.76
N VAL A 523 18.39 -12.72 -13.90
CA VAL A 523 19.38 -13.81 -13.91
C VAL A 523 20.71 -13.37 -13.30
N ARG A 524 21.16 -12.12 -13.53
CA ARG A 524 22.37 -11.56 -12.92
C ARG A 524 22.23 -11.46 -11.40
N LEU A 525 21.10 -10.96 -10.92
CA LEU A 525 20.80 -10.79 -9.50
C LEU A 525 20.64 -12.13 -8.79
N ALA A 526 19.91 -13.09 -9.39
CA ALA A 526 19.80 -14.44 -8.86
C ALA A 526 21.16 -15.14 -8.70
N ARG A 527 22.13 -14.88 -9.60
CA ARG A 527 23.52 -15.36 -9.44
C ARG A 527 24.25 -14.67 -8.29
N ALA A 528 24.06 -13.37 -8.09
CA ALA A 528 24.61 -12.68 -6.94
C ALA A 528 24.03 -13.21 -5.62
N GLU A 529 22.73 -13.49 -5.58
CA GLU A 529 22.06 -14.12 -4.46
C GLU A 529 22.52 -15.57 -4.21
N GLN A 530 22.76 -16.34 -5.28
CA GLN A 530 23.37 -17.67 -5.21
C GLN A 530 24.73 -17.61 -4.49
N GLU A 531 25.63 -16.72 -4.93
CA GLU A 531 26.94 -16.55 -4.29
C GLU A 531 26.83 -16.07 -2.84
N ARG A 532 25.88 -15.18 -2.55
CA ARG A 532 25.60 -14.70 -1.19
C ARG A 532 25.14 -15.85 -0.30
N LYS A 533 24.15 -16.63 -0.75
CA LYS A 533 23.63 -17.79 -0.02
C LYS A 533 24.72 -18.84 0.22
N ASP A 534 25.58 -19.08 -0.76
CA ASP A 534 26.70 -20.01 -0.62
C ASP A 534 27.71 -19.53 0.44
N ARG A 535 28.01 -18.22 0.51
CA ARG A 535 28.88 -17.66 1.57
C ARG A 535 28.23 -17.69 2.96
N GLU A 536 26.95 -17.37 3.06
CA GLU A 536 26.25 -17.19 4.33
C GLU A 536 25.74 -18.50 4.94
N VAL A 537 25.28 -19.43 4.10
CA VAL A 537 24.68 -20.70 4.49
C VAL A 537 25.62 -21.88 4.21
N GLY A 538 26.44 -21.80 3.15
CA GLY A 538 27.30 -22.91 2.72
C GLY A 538 26.53 -24.06 2.05
N GLY A 539 25.38 -23.77 1.46
CA GLY A 539 24.52 -24.73 0.76
C GLY A 539 23.02 -24.44 0.87
N LEU A 540 22.22 -25.50 0.95
CA LEU A 540 20.77 -25.42 1.13
C LEU A 540 20.41 -25.22 2.61
N VAL A 541 19.39 -24.42 2.88
CA VAL A 541 18.79 -24.35 4.23
C VAL A 541 18.05 -25.66 4.48
N ASP A 542 18.33 -26.32 5.60
CA ASP A 542 17.61 -27.53 6.00
C ASP A 542 16.13 -27.21 6.22
N TYR A 543 15.32 -27.68 5.27
CA TYR A 543 13.88 -27.57 5.29
C TYR A 543 13.34 -28.96 4.98
N PRO A 544 12.91 -29.74 5.99
CA PRO A 544 12.49 -31.11 5.76
C PRO A 544 11.32 -31.16 4.77
N TRP A 545 11.44 -32.04 3.78
CA TRP A 545 10.39 -32.24 2.78
C TRP A 545 9.08 -32.62 3.46
N GLY A 546 7.98 -31.98 3.10
CA GLY A 546 6.70 -32.29 3.74
C GLY A 546 6.36 -31.39 4.94
N THR A 547 7.27 -30.55 5.42
CA THR A 547 7.03 -29.73 6.62
C THR A 547 6.21 -28.48 6.29
N PRO A 548 5.01 -28.31 6.89
CA PRO A 548 4.21 -27.11 6.69
C PRO A 548 4.96 -25.86 7.14
N VAL A 549 4.72 -24.76 6.42
CA VAL A 549 5.30 -23.43 6.69
C VAL A 549 5.12 -23.00 8.15
N THR A 550 3.98 -23.36 8.76
CA THR A 550 3.67 -23.06 10.16
C THR A 550 4.61 -23.71 11.17
N GLN A 551 5.30 -24.80 10.79
CA GLN A 551 6.18 -25.60 11.65
C GLN A 551 7.67 -25.32 11.43
N ALA A 552 8.03 -24.55 10.39
CA ALA A 552 9.42 -24.28 10.00
C ALA A 552 9.69 -22.79 9.69
N ARG A 553 9.06 -21.87 10.43
CA ARG A 553 9.12 -20.41 10.20
C ARG A 553 10.54 -19.82 10.18
N GLU A 554 11.45 -20.38 10.96
CA GLU A 554 12.84 -19.91 10.95
C GLU A 554 13.55 -20.33 9.66
N ALA A 555 13.47 -21.60 9.27
CA ALA A 555 14.01 -22.09 8.00
C ALA A 555 13.38 -21.36 6.81
N GLN A 556 12.06 -21.12 6.82
CA GLN A 556 11.36 -20.31 5.83
C GLN A 556 11.99 -18.92 5.68
N ARG A 557 12.13 -18.17 6.77
CA ARG A 557 12.73 -16.82 6.73
C ARG A 557 14.16 -16.86 6.21
N ARG A 558 14.90 -17.95 6.47
CA ARG A 558 16.24 -18.13 5.92
C ARG A 558 16.23 -18.38 4.41
N VAL A 559 15.23 -19.09 3.88
CA VAL A 559 15.05 -19.32 2.44
C VAL A 559 14.57 -18.06 1.71
N GLU A 560 13.64 -17.33 2.30
CA GLU A 560 13.02 -16.11 1.73
C GLU A 560 13.96 -14.91 1.65
N ARG A 561 15.16 -15.00 2.26
CA ARG A 561 16.23 -14.00 2.09
C ARG A 561 16.84 -13.97 0.69
N TYR A 562 16.49 -14.92 -0.19
CA TYR A 562 17.03 -15.03 -1.54
C TYR A 562 15.91 -15.17 -2.59
N PRO A 563 15.00 -14.18 -2.69
CA PRO A 563 13.78 -14.32 -3.49
C PRO A 563 14.07 -14.51 -4.98
N LEU A 564 14.95 -13.71 -5.61
CA LEU A 564 15.22 -13.85 -7.04
C LEU A 564 15.96 -15.15 -7.38
N LEU A 565 16.84 -15.63 -6.51
CA LEU A 565 17.42 -16.96 -6.62
C LEU A 565 16.35 -18.03 -6.70
N ASN A 566 15.37 -17.98 -5.80
CA ASN A 566 14.30 -18.97 -5.73
C ASN A 566 13.36 -18.86 -6.95
N GLU A 567 13.01 -17.65 -7.39
CA GLU A 567 12.14 -17.44 -8.54
C GLU A 567 12.81 -17.79 -9.87
N VAL A 568 14.07 -17.39 -10.09
CA VAL A 568 14.81 -17.78 -11.29
C VAL A 568 15.03 -19.30 -11.30
N GLY A 569 15.31 -19.90 -10.14
CA GLY A 569 15.36 -21.36 -9.98
C GLY A 569 14.05 -22.06 -10.35
N ALA A 570 12.91 -21.52 -9.91
CA ALA A 570 11.58 -22.04 -10.24
C ALA A 570 11.31 -21.98 -11.76
N ALA A 571 11.64 -20.86 -12.42
CA ALA A 571 11.47 -20.71 -13.85
C ALA A 571 12.34 -21.68 -14.65
N MET A 572 13.61 -21.85 -14.27
CA MET A 572 14.52 -22.80 -14.90
C MET A 572 14.06 -24.26 -14.72
N TRP A 573 13.53 -24.61 -13.54
CA TRP A 573 12.86 -25.90 -13.33
C TRP A 573 11.65 -26.06 -14.26
N GLY A 574 10.81 -25.03 -14.37
CA GLY A 574 9.63 -25.03 -15.23
C GLY A 574 9.97 -25.29 -16.70
N LEU A 575 11.06 -24.68 -17.18
CA LEU A 575 11.59 -24.91 -18.54
C LEU A 575 12.09 -26.33 -18.74
N ALA A 576 12.85 -26.87 -17.77
CA ALA A 576 13.35 -28.23 -17.84
C ALA A 576 12.22 -29.25 -17.86
N ALA A 577 11.29 -29.17 -16.90
CA ALA A 577 10.19 -30.10 -16.76
C ALA A 577 9.20 -30.03 -17.93
N SER A 578 8.87 -28.82 -18.40
CA SER A 578 7.93 -28.64 -19.52
C SER A 578 8.50 -29.15 -20.85
N ASN A 579 9.78 -28.87 -21.12
CA ASN A 579 10.42 -29.41 -22.33
C ASN A 579 10.49 -30.94 -22.31
N TYR A 580 10.78 -31.55 -21.15
CA TYR A 580 10.75 -33.00 -21.03
C TYR A 580 9.35 -33.56 -21.31
N ARG A 581 8.29 -32.95 -20.76
CA ARG A 581 6.90 -33.36 -20.99
C ARG A 581 6.46 -33.23 -22.46
N LEU A 582 7.06 -32.31 -23.21
CA LEU A 582 6.86 -32.16 -24.64
C LEU A 582 7.76 -33.08 -25.50
N GLY A 583 8.58 -33.92 -24.89
CA GLY A 583 9.52 -34.81 -25.59
C GLY A 583 10.78 -34.11 -26.11
N ASN A 584 11.03 -32.86 -25.70
CA ASN A 584 12.22 -32.09 -26.07
C ASN A 584 13.35 -32.31 -25.05
N GLU A 585 13.87 -33.55 -25.00
CA GLU A 585 14.93 -33.91 -24.07
C GLU A 585 16.22 -33.07 -24.18
N PRO A 586 16.72 -32.69 -25.37
CA PRO A 586 17.92 -31.85 -25.48
C PRO A 586 17.78 -30.51 -24.75
N GLU A 587 16.63 -29.84 -24.91
CA GLU A 587 16.36 -28.57 -24.23
C GLU A 587 16.16 -28.77 -22.73
N ALA A 588 15.47 -29.84 -22.32
CA ALA A 588 15.33 -30.18 -20.91
C ALA A 588 16.71 -30.37 -20.24
N LYS A 589 17.62 -31.11 -20.88
CA LYS A 589 19.01 -31.28 -20.43
C LYS A 589 19.78 -29.96 -20.36
N ALA A 590 19.59 -29.08 -21.33
CA ALA A 590 20.22 -27.77 -21.33
C ALA A 590 19.79 -26.94 -20.12
N TRP A 591 18.49 -26.93 -19.78
CA TRP A 591 18.00 -26.22 -18.59
C TRP A 591 18.45 -26.87 -17.28
N ILE A 592 18.49 -28.20 -17.20
CA ILE A 592 19.08 -28.90 -16.03
C ILE A 592 20.54 -28.45 -15.82
N ARG A 593 21.35 -28.41 -16.89
CA ARG A 593 22.73 -27.92 -16.82
C ARG A 593 22.79 -26.48 -16.33
N THR A 594 21.93 -25.61 -16.85
CA THR A 594 21.84 -24.20 -16.41
C THR A 594 21.51 -24.09 -14.93
N VAL A 595 20.59 -24.89 -14.39
CA VAL A 595 20.28 -24.89 -12.95
C VAL A 595 21.51 -25.27 -12.11
N ILE A 596 22.23 -26.33 -12.51
CA ILE A 596 23.44 -26.81 -11.83
C ILE A 596 24.54 -25.74 -11.80
N GLU A 597 24.68 -24.98 -12.89
CA GLU A 597 25.76 -23.99 -13.05
C GLU A 597 25.40 -22.60 -12.51
N ALA A 598 24.13 -22.21 -12.55
CA ALA A 598 23.71 -20.83 -12.29
C ALA A 598 23.15 -20.62 -10.88
N VAL A 599 22.30 -21.53 -10.42
CA VAL A 599 21.46 -21.34 -9.23
C VAL A 599 21.29 -22.63 -8.41
N PRO A 600 22.36 -23.41 -8.13
CA PRO A 600 22.19 -24.73 -7.51
C PRO A 600 21.61 -24.68 -6.08
N CYS A 601 21.71 -23.55 -5.37
CA CYS A 601 21.17 -23.38 -4.01
C CYS A 601 19.73 -22.84 -3.95
N HIS A 602 19.00 -22.76 -5.06
CA HIS A 602 17.60 -22.33 -5.06
C HIS A 602 16.72 -23.23 -4.17
N GLN A 603 15.68 -22.66 -3.56
CA GLN A 603 14.64 -23.40 -2.86
C GLN A 603 13.27 -22.83 -3.25
N ILE A 604 12.52 -23.58 -4.05
CA ILE A 604 11.25 -23.22 -4.67
C ILE A 604 10.11 -23.45 -3.67
N PHE A 605 9.22 -22.48 -3.54
CA PHE A 605 7.98 -22.66 -2.78
C PHE A 605 7.01 -23.56 -3.55
N ALA A 606 6.43 -24.58 -2.91
CA ALA A 606 5.37 -25.39 -3.51
C ALA A 606 3.99 -24.74 -3.25
N PRO A 607 3.32 -24.13 -4.24
CA PRO A 607 2.07 -23.40 -4.00
C PRO A 607 0.91 -24.28 -3.48
N SER A 608 0.98 -25.58 -3.76
CA SER A 608 0.00 -26.60 -3.37
C SER A 608 0.56 -27.67 -2.42
N GLY A 609 1.79 -27.48 -1.91
CA GLY A 609 2.49 -28.47 -1.09
C GLY A 609 3.12 -27.87 0.17
N PRO A 610 3.49 -28.70 1.15
CA PRO A 610 4.13 -28.22 2.36
C PRO A 610 5.59 -27.79 2.12
N GLY A 611 5.81 -26.48 2.06
CA GLY A 611 7.12 -25.87 2.25
C GLY A 611 7.96 -25.64 0.98
N TYR A 612 9.28 -25.61 1.18
CA TYR A 612 10.26 -25.28 0.15
C TYR A 612 11.05 -26.52 -0.29
N TRP A 613 11.44 -26.56 -1.57
CA TRP A 613 12.21 -27.67 -2.12
C TRP A 613 13.25 -27.23 -3.15
N ASN A 614 14.29 -28.04 -3.34
CA ASN A 614 15.31 -27.82 -4.38
C ASN A 614 15.14 -28.85 -5.50
N ALA A 615 15.20 -28.40 -6.76
CA ALA A 615 14.98 -29.27 -7.91
C ALA A 615 16.05 -30.35 -8.07
N LEU A 616 17.31 -30.02 -7.80
CA LEU A 616 18.42 -30.98 -7.94
C LEU A 616 18.29 -32.10 -6.90
N VAL A 617 17.98 -31.74 -5.65
CA VAL A 617 17.69 -32.72 -4.58
C VAL A 617 16.48 -33.59 -4.95
N SER A 618 15.44 -32.99 -5.54
CA SER A 618 14.25 -33.72 -5.98
C SER A 618 14.57 -34.75 -7.06
N TRP A 619 15.35 -34.37 -8.07
CA TRP A 619 15.76 -35.26 -9.16
C TRP A 619 16.76 -36.33 -8.71
N GLU A 620 17.58 -36.03 -7.72
CA GLU A 620 18.58 -36.96 -7.19
C GLU A 620 17.93 -38.03 -6.30
N ASN A 621 17.06 -37.62 -5.38
CA ASN A 621 16.57 -38.47 -4.30
C ASN A 621 15.08 -38.82 -4.39
N ASN A 622 14.32 -38.11 -5.23
CA ASN A 622 12.86 -38.23 -5.37
C ASN A 622 12.12 -38.36 -4.02
N PRO A 623 12.29 -37.40 -3.08
CA PRO A 623 11.71 -37.48 -1.74
C PRO A 623 10.17 -37.47 -1.77
N GLY A 624 9.57 -36.85 -2.80
CA GLY A 624 8.12 -36.85 -3.03
C GLY A 624 7.57 -38.11 -3.70
N ALA A 625 8.44 -39.07 -4.07
CA ALA A 625 8.08 -40.29 -4.80
C ALA A 625 7.22 -40.05 -6.07
N THR A 626 7.48 -38.95 -6.80
CA THR A 626 6.71 -38.60 -7.99
C THR A 626 7.28 -39.26 -9.24
N VAL A 627 6.41 -39.58 -10.21
CA VAL A 627 6.82 -40.11 -11.52
C VAL A 627 7.66 -39.09 -12.28
N LEU A 628 7.29 -37.81 -12.18
CA LEU A 628 8.02 -36.73 -12.86
C LEU A 628 9.46 -36.62 -12.35
N ASP A 629 9.67 -36.64 -11.03
CA ASP A 629 11.00 -36.53 -10.46
C ASP A 629 11.84 -37.78 -10.73
N ALA A 630 11.24 -38.97 -10.77
CA ALA A 630 11.92 -40.19 -11.17
C ALA A 630 12.42 -40.12 -12.63
N ASP A 631 11.61 -39.54 -13.50
CA ASP A 631 11.91 -39.33 -14.91
C ASP A 631 12.99 -38.28 -15.12
N MET A 632 12.79 -37.09 -14.52
CA MET A 632 13.76 -36.00 -14.54
C MET A 632 15.09 -36.42 -13.90
N GLY A 633 15.07 -37.27 -12.87
CA GLY A 633 16.25 -37.86 -12.25
C GLY A 633 17.10 -38.69 -13.19
N ARG A 634 16.50 -39.37 -14.18
CA ARG A 634 17.26 -40.07 -15.23
C ARG A 634 17.98 -39.08 -16.13
N LEU A 635 17.30 -38.01 -16.57
CA LEU A 635 17.90 -36.95 -17.38
C LEU A 635 19.01 -36.23 -16.61
N TYR A 636 18.78 -35.90 -15.35
CA TYR A 636 19.76 -35.28 -14.45
C TYR A 636 21.05 -36.10 -14.34
N ARG A 637 20.95 -37.42 -14.12
CA ARG A 637 22.14 -38.31 -14.09
C ARG A 637 22.90 -38.33 -15.42
N GLN A 638 22.21 -38.30 -16.55
CA GLN A 638 22.86 -38.18 -17.86
C GLN A 638 23.59 -36.85 -18.00
N VAL A 639 22.97 -35.74 -17.58
CA VAL A 639 23.60 -34.41 -17.58
C VAL A 639 24.86 -34.40 -16.70
N LEU A 640 24.82 -34.99 -15.50
CA LEU A 640 26.00 -35.11 -14.64
C LEU A 640 27.14 -35.91 -15.31
N GLN A 641 26.81 -37.03 -15.97
CA GLN A 641 27.79 -37.82 -16.72
C GLN A 641 28.39 -37.03 -17.89
N GLU A 642 27.56 -36.31 -18.65
CA GLU A 642 27.99 -35.42 -19.74
C GLU A 642 28.90 -34.29 -19.23
N MET A 643 28.66 -33.80 -18.01
CA MET A 643 29.47 -32.77 -17.34
C MET A 643 30.71 -33.32 -16.62
N GLY A 644 30.88 -34.64 -16.50
CA GLY A 644 31.96 -35.27 -15.74
C GLY A 644 31.87 -35.02 -14.22
N ARG A 645 30.66 -34.85 -13.68
CA ARG A 645 30.40 -34.59 -12.25
C ARG A 645 29.79 -35.81 -11.55
N ALA A 646 30.13 -35.98 -10.27
CA ALA A 646 29.53 -37.01 -9.41
C ALA A 646 28.20 -36.54 -8.79
N ASP A 647 28.09 -35.24 -8.48
CA ASP A 647 26.93 -34.59 -7.89
C ASP A 647 26.63 -33.23 -8.56
N GLY A 648 25.40 -32.77 -8.39
CA GLY A 648 24.94 -31.44 -8.80
C GLY A 648 24.22 -30.68 -7.68
N ALA A 649 23.64 -31.39 -6.70
CA ALA A 649 22.94 -30.80 -5.57
C ALA A 649 23.93 -30.32 -4.48
N PRO A 650 23.75 -29.11 -3.91
CA PRO A 650 24.54 -28.65 -2.76
C PRO A 650 24.21 -29.42 -1.48
N ALA A 651 25.14 -29.40 -0.52
CA ALA A 651 24.92 -29.99 0.81
C ALA A 651 23.80 -29.27 1.58
N LEU A 652 23.02 -30.04 2.36
CA LEU A 652 22.06 -29.51 3.34
C LEU A 652 22.79 -28.97 4.57
N ARG A 653 22.37 -27.81 5.08
CA ARG A 653 22.95 -27.14 6.25
C ARG A 653 21.87 -26.76 7.26
N PRO A 654 22.09 -27.01 8.57
CA PRO A 654 21.11 -26.73 9.63
C PRO A 654 20.65 -25.27 9.66
#